data_AF-A0A1V1TKJ1-F1
#
_entry.id   AF-A0A1V1TKJ1-F1
#
_cell.length_a   1.000
_cell.length_b   1.000
_cell.length_c   1.000
_cell.angle_alpha   90.00
_cell.angle_beta   90.00
_cell.angle_gamma   90.00
#
_symmetry.space_group_name_H-M   'P 1'
#
loop_
_entity.id
_entity.type
_entity.pdbx_description
1 polymer ?
#
loop_
_entity_poly.entity_id
_entity_poly.type
_entity_poly.pdbx_seq_one_letter_code
_entity_poly.pdbx_strand_id
1 'polypeptide(L)'
;MMLHELYPNSDPSTSDPGKVDVDVVLVHGLNGHYTSTWKSEDKTVWPRDLLPERLQKIGIKIRVLSFEYGGSIKGTTSKAGIDDTAQNLLQHLIDHRDDPRLKWRPILFVGHSLGGVIIKRAISVAYLDPAFKSIKNTTLGVVFFATPHQGSSEEFSAFLANVLECNRPRMTLFPTKRTQPTPEMVEEIQQNPRLFTFISGDFVYLYHKLSAKTFQEGNETALLGKVVVGSEQGKMGINTEYAAMISGDHLGLCKFGGDKKERERFRVVWKGMEKMIKESPKQKKLMEKRTKALDSLCSDVLCQSMMTKTPMARTGEWIFERAGFKDWLDQRSGKQGLWISGGPGCGKSYLAKHIVDKLRSQGNLVVCAFLCEPNPSNIDVWYLLSKILQQALDIEPALHHGQPSLNGRDVRNLLIKARDRVPPRPGRTSRPTENNVQGLLAATTRQVLELAPELIGSVLTRDWEDDKPPDGWTPDFQTLWLQVMVEALAKHRIIAVIDGFDKMKRPCQEAFLQTLEDLTKALQTRGKASWARRKALQMNHDLRLLFFSNEYPELRSDSEKYGFARYAIETKDTGMDITRAVDSRLEVIHKIHKYPPKLQDKISKAVPKAANGIYLRAELMLGGLKHTRYSEDGIHKLLDSPPNGTAQLYDHLFGKIWAHEENRRSIKQVLLCVTFQQEGLNPAELSIARALQKVRESTGGDVVSYEQVQGFLDDNTELWVNRFCGHLIKFENGRFELVHPSLRKYLTTKPDELHKEYGSDVELPSHVDSFMDEAESHRRLGNLCAAYLAMPFFAQPIQHSSKDWLTWREAVKKRMKKYPFLRYAALHWSEHLKLAQDLAVPGSSLGEGKADRARRRQLENQRLGNSKSWAEVGCYFHDWHEKEYPKLCSVEEQIRHKPETEQPVLPTEQASAPTRAEHWLVWGARRIVDKLELDKDSAT
;
A
#
# COMPACT_ATOMS: atom_id res chain seq x y z
N MET A 1 35.42 14.91 -27.75
CA MET A 1 33.95 14.77 -27.78
C MET A 1 33.43 15.41 -26.50
N MET A 2 32.24 16.01 -26.51
CA MET A 2 31.70 16.70 -25.33
C MET A 2 30.17 16.64 -25.32
N LEU A 3 29.56 16.60 -24.14
CA LEU A 3 28.12 16.67 -23.96
C LEU A 3 27.74 18.08 -23.48
N HIS A 4 26.98 18.82 -24.28
CA HIS A 4 26.62 20.21 -24.01
C HIS A 4 25.21 20.30 -23.45
N GLU A 5 24.99 21.08 -22.39
CA GLU A 5 23.65 21.39 -21.89
C GLU A 5 23.06 22.58 -22.67
N LEU A 6 21.97 22.33 -23.41
CA LEU A 6 21.25 23.36 -24.18
C LEU A 6 20.14 24.02 -23.38
N TYR A 7 19.57 23.32 -22.39
CA TYR A 7 18.49 23.82 -21.55
C TYR A 7 18.50 23.08 -20.19
N PRO A 8 18.33 23.77 -19.05
CA PRO A 8 18.03 25.21 -18.89
C PRO A 8 19.23 26.15 -19.14
N ASN A 9 18.95 27.41 -19.48
CA ASN A 9 19.97 28.42 -19.85
C ASN A 9 20.43 29.26 -18.64
N SER A 10 20.17 28.80 -17.41
CA SER A 10 20.41 29.53 -16.16
C SER A 10 21.72 29.11 -15.49
N ASP A 11 22.35 30.05 -14.79
CA ASP A 11 23.55 29.83 -13.97
C ASP A 11 23.36 28.59 -13.07
N PRO A 12 24.29 27.60 -13.06
CA PRO A 12 24.14 26.32 -12.33
C PRO A 12 23.83 26.47 -10.84
N SER A 13 24.03 27.66 -10.29
CA SER A 13 23.74 28.07 -8.92
C SER A 13 22.25 28.30 -8.61
N THR A 14 21.39 28.47 -9.62
CA THR A 14 19.99 28.93 -9.44
C THR A 14 18.90 27.91 -9.81
N SER A 15 19.21 26.91 -10.66
CA SER A 15 18.27 25.84 -11.01
C SER A 15 18.51 24.59 -10.18
N ASP A 16 17.57 24.22 -9.30
CA ASP A 16 17.64 22.97 -8.55
C ASP A 16 17.60 21.76 -9.51
N PRO A 17 18.69 20.98 -9.62
CA PRO A 17 18.76 19.83 -10.52
C PRO A 17 17.69 18.79 -10.23
N GLY A 18 17.11 18.76 -9.02
CA GLY A 18 16.06 17.82 -8.62
C GLY A 18 14.68 18.06 -9.24
N LYS A 19 14.45 19.20 -9.90
CA LYS A 19 13.13 19.57 -10.47
C LYS A 19 12.92 19.15 -11.93
N VAL A 20 13.81 18.37 -12.53
CA VAL A 20 13.70 17.92 -13.92
C VAL A 20 13.24 16.46 -13.99
N ASP A 21 12.23 16.20 -14.82
CA ASP A 21 11.58 14.90 -14.96
C ASP A 21 12.26 13.98 -15.99
N VAL A 22 12.80 14.54 -17.09
CA VAL A 22 13.36 13.75 -18.21
C VAL A 22 14.59 14.44 -18.81
N ASP A 23 15.63 13.65 -19.10
CA ASP A 23 16.77 14.11 -19.92
C ASP A 23 16.51 13.78 -21.40
N VAL A 24 16.57 14.78 -22.26
CA VAL A 24 16.51 14.63 -23.73
C VAL A 24 17.92 14.75 -24.27
N VAL A 25 18.44 13.68 -24.88
CA VAL A 25 19.84 13.60 -25.34
C VAL A 25 19.88 13.56 -26.86
N LEU A 26 20.41 14.61 -27.47
CA LEU A 26 20.51 14.77 -28.91
C LEU A 26 21.88 14.32 -29.42
N VAL A 27 21.87 13.57 -30.53
CA VAL A 27 23.09 13.16 -31.25
C VAL A 27 22.93 13.53 -32.72
N HIS A 28 23.76 14.46 -33.18
CA HIS A 28 23.69 14.98 -34.55
C HIS A 28 24.23 13.97 -35.58
N GLY A 29 23.96 14.23 -36.88
CA GLY A 29 24.51 13.43 -37.98
C GLY A 29 25.98 13.74 -38.31
N LEU A 30 26.50 13.08 -39.34
CA LEU A 30 27.88 13.27 -39.81
C LEU A 30 28.17 14.74 -40.17
N ASN A 31 29.32 15.26 -39.75
CA ASN A 31 29.73 16.66 -39.92
C ASN A 31 28.74 17.71 -39.36
N GLY A 32 27.83 17.29 -38.49
CA GLY A 32 26.91 18.16 -37.77
C GLY A 32 27.56 18.90 -36.60
N HIS A 33 26.83 19.85 -36.04
CA HIS A 33 27.19 20.55 -34.80
C HIS A 33 26.07 20.37 -33.78
N TYR A 34 26.41 20.33 -32.49
CA TYR A 34 25.46 20.10 -31.40
C TYR A 34 24.31 21.12 -31.35
N THR A 35 24.48 22.31 -31.91
CA THR A 35 23.43 23.35 -32.02
C THR A 35 22.91 23.58 -33.43
N SER A 36 23.78 23.63 -34.46
CA SER A 36 23.35 24.10 -35.80
C SER A 36 22.53 23.07 -36.56
N THR A 37 22.67 21.78 -36.22
CA THR A 37 21.88 20.68 -36.78
C THR A 37 20.38 20.91 -36.56
N TRP A 38 20.02 21.41 -35.38
CA TRP A 38 18.64 21.57 -34.92
C TRP A 38 18.08 22.99 -35.15
N LYS A 39 18.86 23.86 -35.81
CA LYS A 39 18.56 25.29 -35.96
C LYS A 39 17.85 25.57 -37.29
N SER A 40 16.68 26.20 -37.24
CA SER A 40 15.96 26.69 -38.43
C SER A 40 16.59 27.98 -39.00
N GLU A 41 16.17 28.38 -40.20
CA GLU A 41 16.63 29.59 -40.89
C GLU A 41 16.33 30.87 -40.09
N ASP A 42 15.22 30.87 -39.35
CA ASP A 42 14.82 31.96 -38.43
C ASP A 42 15.65 32.01 -37.13
N LYS A 43 16.69 31.16 -37.04
CA LYS A 43 17.61 30.99 -35.91
C LYS A 43 17.03 30.28 -34.68
N THR A 44 15.79 29.78 -34.74
CA THR A 44 15.17 29.00 -33.67
C THR A 44 15.86 27.64 -33.52
N VAL A 45 16.21 27.25 -32.30
CA VAL A 45 16.76 25.95 -31.94
C VAL A 45 15.67 25.18 -31.20
N TRP A 46 14.85 24.41 -31.91
CA TRP A 46 13.63 23.83 -31.35
C TRP A 46 13.82 22.99 -30.07
N PRO A 47 14.93 22.24 -29.85
CA PRO A 47 15.10 21.48 -28.60
C PRO A 47 15.26 22.40 -27.38
N ARG A 48 15.78 23.61 -27.58
CA ARG A 48 15.97 24.62 -26.52
C ARG A 48 14.77 25.58 -26.43
N ASP A 49 14.26 26.02 -27.57
CA ASP A 49 13.34 27.17 -27.65
C ASP A 49 11.87 26.72 -27.65
N LEU A 50 11.54 25.61 -28.32
CA LEU A 50 10.14 25.18 -28.53
C LEU A 50 9.73 23.99 -27.66
N LEU A 51 10.60 23.00 -27.49
CA LEU A 51 10.29 21.77 -26.75
C LEU A 51 10.03 22.02 -25.25
N PRO A 52 10.88 22.78 -24.51
CA PRO A 52 10.65 23.02 -23.09
C PRO A 52 9.33 23.78 -22.87
N GLU A 53 9.03 24.78 -23.69
CA GLU A 53 7.78 25.56 -23.60
C GLU A 53 6.53 24.66 -23.71
N ARG A 54 6.55 23.67 -24.61
CA ARG A 54 5.42 22.77 -24.84
C ARG A 54 5.25 21.76 -23.73
N LEU A 55 6.34 21.13 -23.29
CA LEU A 55 6.29 20.10 -22.25
C LEU A 55 6.00 20.70 -20.86
N GLN A 56 6.50 21.91 -20.58
CA GLN A 56 6.20 22.59 -19.31
C GLN A 56 4.73 22.99 -19.16
N LYS A 57 4.06 23.39 -20.26
CA LYS A 57 2.62 23.69 -20.24
C LYS A 57 1.74 22.51 -19.84
N ILE A 58 2.24 21.28 -20.02
CA ILE A 58 1.55 20.05 -19.62
C ILE A 58 2.16 19.42 -18.35
N GLY A 59 2.99 20.18 -17.63
CA GLY A 59 3.58 19.78 -16.34
C GLY A 59 4.84 18.93 -16.41
N ILE A 60 5.48 18.77 -17.59
CA ILE A 60 6.71 17.98 -17.75
C ILE A 60 7.91 18.92 -17.87
N LYS A 61 8.88 18.79 -16.96
CA LYS A 61 10.13 19.54 -16.95
C LYS A 61 11.26 18.70 -17.56
N ILE A 62 12.00 19.27 -18.49
CA ILE A 62 13.06 18.56 -19.21
C ILE A 62 14.40 19.26 -19.05
N ARG A 63 15.48 18.49 -19.17
CA ARG A 63 16.84 18.96 -19.45
C ARG A 63 17.22 18.49 -20.84
N VAL A 64 17.90 19.34 -21.59
CA VAL A 64 18.25 19.06 -22.99
C VAL A 64 19.76 19.07 -23.12
N LEU A 65 20.31 17.91 -23.51
CA LEU A 65 21.75 17.69 -23.69
C LEU A 65 22.00 17.39 -25.16
N SER A 66 23.05 17.94 -25.77
CA SER A 66 23.44 17.61 -27.13
C SER A 66 24.90 17.18 -27.18
N PHE A 67 25.13 16.00 -27.72
CA PHE A 67 26.45 15.39 -27.82
C PHE A 67 27.18 15.87 -29.07
N GLU A 68 28.42 16.30 -28.90
CA GLU A 68 29.35 16.70 -29.94
C GLU A 68 30.45 15.66 -30.09
N TYR A 69 30.54 15.07 -31.29
CA TYR A 69 31.62 14.17 -31.67
C TYR A 69 32.36 14.69 -32.90
N GLY A 70 33.66 14.36 -33.01
CA GLY A 70 34.54 14.95 -34.02
C GLY A 70 34.07 14.60 -35.44
N GLY A 71 33.59 15.59 -36.20
CA GLY A 71 33.05 15.42 -37.56
C GLY A 71 34.07 15.05 -38.64
N SER A 72 35.32 14.72 -38.29
CA SER A 72 36.28 14.17 -39.24
C SER A 72 35.81 12.76 -39.61
N ILE A 73 35.59 12.55 -40.91
CA ILE A 73 35.27 11.24 -41.51
C ILE A 73 36.36 10.22 -41.16
N LYS A 74 37.61 10.67 -40.93
CA LYS A 74 38.75 9.81 -40.55
C LYS A 74 38.50 9.32 -39.13
N GLY A 75 38.17 8.04 -39.00
CA GLY A 75 38.01 7.35 -37.74
C GLY A 75 36.59 7.22 -37.21
N THR A 76 35.62 8.10 -37.53
CA THR A 76 34.25 8.03 -36.93
C THR A 76 33.26 7.13 -37.64
N THR A 77 33.50 6.80 -38.92
CA THR A 77 32.66 5.91 -39.72
C THR A 77 33.16 4.46 -39.74
N SER A 78 34.31 4.19 -39.10
CA SER A 78 34.82 2.83 -38.91
C SER A 78 34.12 2.14 -37.73
N LYS A 79 34.28 0.81 -37.61
CA LYS A 79 33.74 0.04 -36.47
C LYS A 79 34.27 0.56 -35.13
N ALA A 80 35.59 0.75 -35.03
CA ALA A 80 36.22 1.32 -33.85
C ALA A 80 35.67 2.73 -33.56
N GLY A 81 35.49 3.55 -34.60
CA GLY A 81 34.88 4.88 -34.48
C GLY A 81 33.50 4.91 -33.85
N ILE A 82 32.58 4.09 -34.35
CA ILE A 82 31.21 4.04 -33.85
C ILE A 82 31.18 3.47 -32.42
N ASP A 83 31.99 2.43 -32.15
CA ASP A 83 32.11 1.84 -30.82
C ASP A 83 32.67 2.84 -29.80
N ASP A 84 33.78 3.50 -30.13
CA ASP A 84 34.42 4.52 -29.29
C ASP A 84 33.48 5.70 -29.06
N THR A 85 32.80 6.18 -30.09
CA THR A 85 31.86 7.31 -29.98
C THR A 85 30.65 6.94 -29.10
N ALA A 86 30.14 5.71 -29.25
CA ALA A 86 29.05 5.19 -28.42
C ALA A 86 29.46 5.06 -26.95
N GLN A 87 30.65 4.53 -26.66
CA GLN A 87 31.19 4.43 -25.29
C GLN A 87 31.42 5.81 -24.68
N ASN A 88 32.00 6.76 -25.42
CA ASN A 88 32.21 8.12 -24.95
C ASN A 88 30.88 8.83 -24.63
N LEU A 89 29.84 8.65 -25.47
CA LEU A 89 28.49 9.15 -25.18
C LEU A 89 27.96 8.61 -23.84
N LEU A 90 28.08 7.30 -23.61
CA LEU A 90 27.61 6.68 -22.37
C LEU A 90 28.40 7.16 -21.15
N GLN A 91 29.73 7.28 -21.28
CA GLN A 91 30.59 7.74 -20.18
C GLN A 91 30.26 9.19 -19.80
N HIS A 92 30.17 10.09 -20.78
CA HIS A 92 29.76 11.48 -20.51
C HIS A 92 28.38 11.57 -19.87
N LEU A 93 27.44 10.69 -20.27
CA LEU A 93 26.12 10.63 -19.62
C LEU A 93 26.21 10.16 -18.17
N ILE A 94 27.09 9.22 -17.83
CA ILE A 94 27.33 8.81 -16.44
C ILE A 94 27.90 9.99 -15.64
N ASP A 95 28.91 10.67 -16.18
CA ASP A 95 29.59 11.77 -15.48
C ASP A 95 28.62 12.95 -15.20
N HIS A 96 27.74 13.27 -16.16
CA HIS A 96 26.69 14.30 -15.98
C HIS A 96 25.53 13.86 -15.05
N ARG A 97 25.62 12.65 -14.49
CA ARG A 97 24.63 11.99 -13.64
C ARG A 97 25.25 11.36 -12.39
N ASP A 98 26.44 11.82 -12.00
CA ASP A 98 27.15 11.33 -10.80
C ASP A 98 26.36 11.60 -9.50
N ASP A 99 25.50 12.62 -9.50
CA ASP A 99 24.57 12.86 -8.40
C ASP A 99 23.50 11.73 -8.31
N PRO A 100 23.31 11.08 -7.14
CA PRO A 100 22.30 10.05 -6.94
C PRO A 100 20.87 10.46 -7.35
N ARG A 101 20.55 11.75 -7.30
CA ARG A 101 19.25 12.33 -7.70
C ARG A 101 19.05 12.31 -9.22
N LEU A 102 20.13 12.32 -9.99
CA LEU A 102 20.12 12.38 -11.46
C LEU A 102 20.30 10.99 -12.09
N LYS A 103 20.96 10.07 -11.39
CA LYS A 103 21.32 8.72 -11.85
C LYS A 103 20.15 7.92 -12.41
N TRP A 104 18.95 8.09 -11.84
CA TRP A 104 17.74 7.34 -12.18
C TRP A 104 16.71 8.12 -13.01
N ARG A 105 17.06 9.34 -13.45
CA ARG A 105 16.15 10.12 -14.28
C ARG A 105 15.93 9.42 -15.64
N PRO A 106 14.71 9.39 -16.17
CA PRO A 106 14.46 8.88 -17.52
C PRO A 106 15.25 9.59 -18.63
N ILE A 107 15.69 8.85 -19.65
CA ILE A 107 16.39 9.38 -20.84
C ILE A 107 15.54 9.15 -22.09
N LEU A 108 15.38 10.18 -22.91
CA LEU A 108 14.85 10.09 -24.27
C LEU A 108 15.93 10.51 -25.27
N PHE A 109 16.40 9.59 -26.11
CA PHE A 109 17.39 9.91 -27.14
C PHE A 109 16.74 10.49 -28.39
N VAL A 110 17.44 11.40 -29.06
CA VAL A 110 17.06 11.97 -30.35
C VAL A 110 18.26 11.89 -31.28
N GLY A 111 18.16 11.09 -32.34
CA GLY A 111 19.23 10.87 -33.31
C GLY A 111 18.85 11.40 -34.69
N HIS A 112 19.81 12.05 -35.37
CA HIS A 112 19.68 12.37 -36.80
C HIS A 112 20.74 11.60 -37.60
N SER A 113 20.34 10.97 -38.72
CA SER A 113 21.26 10.31 -39.65
C SER A 113 22.22 9.35 -38.92
N LEU A 114 23.55 9.51 -39.07
CA LEU A 114 24.58 8.73 -38.37
C LEU A 114 24.47 8.78 -36.84
N GLY A 115 24.00 9.88 -36.26
CA GLY A 115 23.79 10.01 -34.82
C GLY A 115 22.77 9.01 -34.27
N GLY A 116 21.76 8.66 -35.08
CA GLY A 116 20.83 7.57 -34.74
C GLY A 116 21.51 6.19 -34.71
N VAL A 117 22.48 5.94 -35.59
CA VAL A 117 23.26 4.68 -35.58
C VAL A 117 24.14 4.61 -34.34
N ILE A 118 24.79 5.70 -33.96
CA ILE A 118 25.58 5.81 -32.72
C ILE A 118 24.71 5.52 -31.49
N ILE A 119 23.49 6.07 -31.44
CA ILE A 119 22.54 5.79 -30.34
C ILE A 119 22.17 4.31 -30.29
N LYS A 120 21.89 3.68 -31.43
CA LYS A 120 21.59 2.23 -31.46
C LYS A 120 22.74 1.43 -30.84
N ARG A 121 23.97 1.74 -31.24
CA ARG A 121 25.16 1.06 -30.70
C ARG A 121 25.37 1.34 -29.21
N ALA A 122 25.23 2.59 -28.77
CA ALA A 122 25.34 2.96 -27.36
C ALA A 122 24.32 2.23 -26.49
N ILE A 123 23.08 2.10 -26.94
CA ILE A 123 22.07 1.34 -26.21
C ILE A 123 22.44 -0.14 -26.19
N SER A 124 22.88 -0.74 -27.31
CA SER A 124 23.32 -2.14 -27.32
C SER A 124 24.49 -2.39 -26.35
N VAL A 125 25.49 -1.50 -26.33
CA VAL A 125 26.61 -1.55 -25.37
C VAL A 125 26.09 -1.46 -23.94
N ALA A 126 25.16 -0.54 -23.65
CA ALA A 126 24.60 -0.40 -22.31
C ALA A 126 23.79 -1.62 -21.83
N TYR A 127 23.26 -2.42 -22.77
CA TYR A 127 22.58 -3.67 -22.44
C TYR A 127 23.54 -4.82 -22.13
N LEU A 128 24.74 -4.80 -22.70
CA LEU A 128 25.77 -5.83 -22.58
C LEU A 128 26.72 -5.58 -21.40
N ASP A 129 27.04 -4.31 -21.12
CA ASP A 129 28.02 -3.94 -20.10
C ASP A 129 27.34 -3.45 -18.80
N PRO A 130 27.56 -4.14 -17.65
CA PRO A 130 27.03 -3.74 -16.35
C PRO A 130 27.40 -2.32 -15.91
N ALA A 131 28.51 -1.75 -16.39
CA ALA A 131 28.94 -0.38 -16.06
C ALA A 131 27.88 0.67 -16.42
N PHE A 132 27.09 0.41 -17.47
CA PHE A 132 26.05 1.33 -17.96
C PHE A 132 24.63 0.90 -17.54
N LYS A 133 24.48 0.10 -16.48
CA LYS A 133 23.19 -0.40 -15.95
C LYS A 133 22.19 0.73 -15.68
N SER A 134 22.64 1.89 -15.18
CA SER A 134 21.77 3.06 -14.94
C SER A 134 21.18 3.60 -16.24
N ILE A 135 21.98 3.73 -17.30
CA ILE A 135 21.55 4.21 -18.61
C ILE A 135 20.57 3.22 -19.26
N LYS A 136 20.91 1.92 -19.24
CA LYS A 136 20.03 0.84 -19.70
C LYS A 136 18.63 0.91 -19.05
N ASN A 137 18.58 1.05 -17.73
CA ASN A 137 17.33 1.03 -16.97
C ASN A 137 16.52 2.32 -17.11
N THR A 138 17.17 3.45 -17.38
CA THR A 138 16.51 4.76 -17.49
C THR A 138 16.14 5.18 -18.90
N THR A 139 16.68 4.53 -19.93
CA THR A 139 16.35 4.86 -21.34
C THR A 139 14.91 4.48 -21.66
N LEU A 140 14.04 5.48 -21.85
CA LEU A 140 12.62 5.33 -22.20
C LEU A 140 12.40 4.93 -23.65
N GLY A 141 13.24 5.47 -24.53
CA GLY A 141 13.05 5.37 -25.96
C GLY A 141 13.98 6.22 -26.80
N VAL A 142 13.78 6.15 -28.11
CA VAL A 142 14.59 6.86 -29.12
C VAL A 142 13.70 7.46 -30.21
N VAL A 143 13.97 8.71 -30.57
CA VAL A 143 13.42 9.39 -31.74
C VAL A 143 14.48 9.44 -32.83
N PHE A 144 14.14 9.01 -34.03
CA PHE A 144 15.03 8.99 -35.18
C PHE A 144 14.58 9.97 -36.26
N PHE A 145 15.51 10.74 -36.80
CA PHE A 145 15.32 11.58 -37.99
C PHE A 145 16.24 11.09 -39.10
N ALA A 146 15.65 10.63 -40.21
CA ALA A 146 16.40 10.17 -41.38
C ALA A 146 17.54 9.19 -41.02
N THR A 147 17.26 8.22 -40.14
CA THR A 147 18.21 7.17 -39.74
C THR A 147 17.83 5.86 -40.43
N PRO A 148 18.77 5.15 -41.06
CA PRO A 148 18.48 3.86 -41.66
C PRO A 148 18.37 2.76 -40.58
N HIS A 149 17.37 1.90 -40.71
CA HIS A 149 17.01 0.82 -39.77
C HIS A 149 17.11 -0.57 -40.36
N GLN A 150 17.00 -0.69 -41.68
CA GLN A 150 17.14 -1.95 -42.41
C GLN A 150 17.79 -1.63 -43.76
N GLY A 151 18.46 -2.63 -44.32
CA GLY A 151 19.01 -2.54 -45.66
C GLY A 151 20.13 -3.54 -45.92
N SER A 152 20.36 -3.84 -47.19
CA SER A 152 21.52 -4.60 -47.64
C SER A 152 22.81 -3.82 -47.39
N SER A 153 23.94 -4.51 -47.47
CA SER A 153 25.25 -3.87 -47.39
C SER A 153 25.39 -2.73 -48.42
N GLU A 154 24.91 -2.95 -49.64
CA GLU A 154 24.96 -1.98 -50.73
C GLU A 154 24.09 -0.75 -50.45
N GLU A 155 22.91 -0.96 -49.85
CA GLU A 155 21.99 0.11 -49.48
C GLU A 155 22.54 0.99 -48.34
N PHE A 156 23.24 0.40 -47.36
CA PHE A 156 23.94 1.17 -46.32
C PHE A 156 25.17 1.91 -46.87
N SER A 157 25.91 1.31 -47.80
CA SER A 157 27.00 2.01 -48.52
C SER A 157 26.46 3.19 -49.32
N ALA A 158 25.34 3.01 -50.03
CA ALA A 158 24.68 4.09 -50.77
C ALA A 158 24.21 5.21 -49.85
N PHE A 159 23.62 4.87 -48.69
CA PHE A 159 23.26 5.85 -47.66
C PHE A 159 24.46 6.69 -47.23
N LEU A 160 25.58 6.07 -46.87
CA LEU A 160 26.79 6.78 -46.43
C LEU A 160 27.36 7.68 -47.52
N ALA A 161 27.42 7.18 -48.77
CA ALA A 161 27.85 7.98 -49.92
C ALA A 161 26.96 9.22 -50.12
N ASN A 162 25.64 9.05 -50.04
CA ASN A 162 24.68 10.15 -50.15
C ASN A 162 24.82 11.16 -49.00
N VAL A 163 25.04 10.70 -47.76
CA VAL A 163 25.27 11.58 -46.60
C VAL A 163 26.57 12.37 -46.75
N LEU A 164 27.64 11.74 -47.24
CA LEU A 164 28.91 12.41 -47.52
C LEU A 164 28.75 13.49 -48.60
N GLU A 165 28.01 13.17 -49.67
CA GLU A 165 27.71 14.09 -50.76
C GLU A 165 26.90 15.31 -50.28
N CYS A 166 25.85 15.10 -49.48
CA CYS A 166 25.03 16.17 -48.89
C CYS A 166 25.84 17.13 -48.00
N ASN A 167 26.93 16.65 -47.42
CA ASN A 167 27.78 17.40 -46.49
C ASN A 167 29.03 18.00 -47.17
N ARG A 168 29.17 17.89 -48.49
CA ARG A 168 30.25 18.57 -49.23
C ARG A 168 30.13 20.09 -49.10
N PRO A 169 31.24 20.83 -48.88
CA PRO A 169 31.19 22.29 -48.90
C PRO A 169 30.76 22.79 -50.28
N ARG A 170 29.69 23.59 -50.34
CA ARG A 170 29.34 24.37 -51.54
C ARG A 170 30.52 25.30 -51.87
N MET A 171 30.92 25.38 -53.15
CA MET A 171 31.84 26.42 -53.62
C MET A 171 31.26 27.80 -53.29
N THR A 172 31.73 28.40 -52.21
CA THR A 172 31.55 29.82 -51.90
C THR A 172 32.90 30.51 -52.05
N LEU A 173 32.89 31.78 -52.48
CA LEU A 173 34.05 32.66 -52.72
C LEU A 173 35.06 32.78 -51.55
N PHE A 174 34.77 32.20 -50.39
CA PHE A 174 35.66 32.13 -49.23
C PHE A 174 35.81 30.67 -48.77
N PRO A 175 37.05 30.15 -48.63
CA PRO A 175 37.29 28.76 -48.24
C PRO A 175 37.04 28.58 -46.73
N THR A 176 35.87 28.08 -46.36
CA THR A 176 35.72 27.45 -45.03
C THR A 176 36.44 26.11 -45.05
N LYS A 177 37.41 25.91 -44.14
CA LYS A 177 38.08 24.62 -43.91
C LYS A 177 37.05 23.52 -43.56
N ARG A 178 36.49 22.87 -44.57
CA ARG A 178 35.70 21.64 -44.44
C ARG A 178 36.43 20.57 -45.22
N THR A 179 36.89 19.54 -44.52
CA THR A 179 37.66 18.42 -45.06
C THR A 179 36.81 17.65 -46.06
N GLN A 180 37.30 17.49 -47.29
CA GLN A 180 36.68 16.59 -48.27
C GLN A 180 36.87 15.14 -47.82
N PRO A 181 35.91 14.23 -48.08
CA PRO A 181 36.13 12.79 -47.92
C PRO A 181 37.27 12.34 -48.83
N THR A 182 38.33 11.72 -48.31
CA THR A 182 39.38 11.14 -49.15
C THR A 182 38.88 9.85 -49.80
N PRO A 183 39.39 9.46 -50.98
CA PRO A 183 39.05 8.18 -51.61
C PRO A 183 39.24 6.99 -50.65
N GLU A 184 40.27 7.00 -49.81
CA GLU A 184 40.53 5.96 -48.81
C GLU A 184 39.42 5.88 -47.73
N MET A 185 38.82 7.02 -47.36
CA MET A 185 37.69 7.03 -46.40
C MET A 185 36.44 6.40 -46.99
N VAL A 186 36.21 6.61 -48.29
CA VAL A 186 35.10 5.99 -49.02
C VAL A 186 35.37 4.49 -49.15
N GLU A 187 36.62 4.09 -49.37
CA GLU A 187 37.06 2.69 -49.42
C GLU A 187 36.89 1.97 -48.06
N GLU A 188 37.29 2.58 -46.95
CA GLU A 188 37.16 2.01 -45.59
C GLU A 188 35.68 1.83 -45.19
N ILE A 189 34.81 2.73 -45.63
CA ILE A 189 33.35 2.65 -45.46
C ILE A 189 32.74 1.57 -46.36
N GLN A 190 33.22 1.45 -47.61
CA GLN A 190 32.80 0.40 -48.55
C GLN A 190 33.22 -1.00 -48.10
N GLN A 191 34.28 -1.12 -47.29
CA GLN A 191 34.73 -2.40 -46.73
C GLN A 191 33.91 -2.87 -45.51
N ASN A 192 33.11 -2.02 -44.86
CA ASN A 192 32.38 -2.35 -43.63
C ASN A 192 30.85 -2.18 -43.60
N PRO A 193 30.10 -2.31 -44.72
CA PRO A 193 28.65 -2.13 -44.70
C PRO A 193 27.90 -3.15 -43.83
N ARG A 194 28.52 -4.32 -43.58
CA ARG A 194 28.00 -5.33 -42.65
C ARG A 194 27.82 -4.76 -41.23
N LEU A 195 28.63 -3.79 -40.80
CA LEU A 195 28.53 -3.18 -39.47
C LEU A 195 27.16 -2.55 -39.22
N PHE A 196 26.62 -1.80 -40.19
CA PHE A 196 25.31 -1.15 -40.05
C PHE A 196 24.18 -2.17 -40.03
N THR A 197 24.34 -3.27 -40.79
CA THR A 197 23.45 -4.43 -40.72
C THR A 197 23.50 -5.08 -39.34
N PHE A 198 24.68 -5.28 -38.74
CA PHE A 198 24.84 -5.83 -37.40
C PHE A 198 24.24 -4.92 -36.32
N ILE A 199 24.58 -3.62 -36.32
CA ILE A 199 24.04 -2.65 -35.34
C ILE A 199 22.52 -2.58 -35.43
N SER A 200 21.98 -2.55 -36.65
CA SER A 200 20.54 -2.54 -36.86
C SER A 200 19.89 -3.84 -36.41
N GLY A 201 20.52 -4.99 -36.68
CA GLY A 201 20.11 -6.32 -36.25
C GLY A 201 20.07 -6.49 -34.72
N ASP A 202 21.16 -6.13 -34.04
CA ASP A 202 21.26 -6.17 -32.58
C ASP A 202 20.18 -5.31 -31.91
N PHE A 203 19.93 -4.13 -32.49
CA PHE A 203 18.91 -3.21 -31.98
C PHE A 203 17.49 -3.73 -32.18
N VAL A 204 17.25 -4.68 -33.11
CA VAL A 204 15.92 -5.26 -33.34
C VAL A 204 15.34 -5.88 -32.06
N TYR A 205 16.17 -6.63 -31.33
CA TYR A 205 15.77 -7.29 -30.09
C TYR A 205 15.45 -6.32 -28.94
N LEU A 206 15.88 -5.06 -29.06
CA LEU A 206 15.63 -4.02 -28.07
C LEU A 206 14.36 -3.21 -28.37
N TYR A 207 13.79 -3.31 -29.58
CA TYR A 207 12.57 -2.58 -29.95
C TYR A 207 11.38 -2.92 -29.06
N HIS A 208 11.16 -4.19 -28.72
CA HIS A 208 10.05 -4.56 -27.83
C HIS A 208 10.23 -4.02 -26.39
N LYS A 209 11.44 -3.57 -26.03
CA LYS A 209 11.78 -3.07 -24.69
C LYS A 209 11.83 -1.54 -24.62
N LEU A 210 11.77 -0.82 -25.75
CA LEU A 210 11.93 0.63 -25.84
C LEU A 210 10.81 1.24 -26.67
N SER A 211 10.38 2.45 -26.32
CA SER A 211 9.52 3.21 -27.24
C SER A 211 10.38 3.79 -28.37
N ALA A 212 9.96 3.67 -29.62
CA ALA A 212 10.71 4.23 -30.75
C ALA A 212 9.78 4.98 -31.71
N LYS A 213 10.24 6.11 -32.25
CA LYS A 213 9.53 6.86 -33.30
C LYS A 213 10.52 7.26 -34.39
N THR A 214 10.21 7.00 -35.65
CA THR A 214 11.05 7.39 -36.79
C THR A 214 10.33 8.41 -37.67
N PHE A 215 11.08 9.43 -38.07
CA PHE A 215 10.66 10.46 -39.00
C PHE A 215 11.45 10.32 -40.30
N GLN A 216 10.72 10.13 -41.39
CA GLN A 216 11.25 9.91 -42.73
C GLN A 216 11.21 11.19 -43.56
N GLU A 217 12.15 11.29 -44.50
CA GLU A 217 12.24 12.38 -45.47
C GLU A 217 10.99 12.41 -46.36
N GLY A 218 10.30 13.54 -46.40
CA GLY A 218 9.15 13.75 -47.27
C GLY A 218 9.50 14.39 -48.62
N ASN A 219 10.71 14.94 -48.75
CA ASN A 219 11.19 15.59 -49.96
C ASN A 219 12.56 15.03 -50.37
N GLU A 220 12.84 15.04 -51.67
CA GLU A 220 14.18 14.73 -52.17
C GLU A 220 15.20 15.79 -51.75
N THR A 221 16.44 15.36 -51.52
CA THR A 221 17.53 16.30 -51.27
C THR A 221 17.97 16.89 -52.61
N ALA A 222 17.80 18.21 -52.77
CA ALA A 222 17.93 18.90 -54.06
C ALA A 222 19.29 18.68 -54.76
N LEU A 223 20.38 18.47 -54.00
CA LEU A 223 21.71 18.18 -54.54
C LEU A 223 21.86 16.77 -55.13
N LEU A 224 21.00 15.83 -54.71
CA LEU A 224 21.05 14.43 -55.10
C LEU A 224 19.92 14.01 -56.06
N GLY A 225 18.84 14.79 -56.11
CA GLY A 225 17.63 14.44 -56.87
C GLY A 225 16.97 13.13 -56.38
N LYS A 226 17.17 12.79 -55.10
CA LYS A 226 16.61 11.60 -54.44
C LYS A 226 16.56 11.78 -52.92
N VAL A 227 15.77 10.96 -52.25
CA VAL A 227 15.80 10.82 -50.78
C VAL A 227 17.06 10.06 -50.33
N VAL A 228 17.65 10.46 -49.20
CA VAL A 228 18.88 9.85 -48.70
C VAL A 228 18.58 8.54 -47.96
N VAL A 229 17.52 8.52 -47.16
CA VAL A 229 16.98 7.30 -46.54
C VAL A 229 15.65 6.94 -47.20
N GLY A 230 15.62 5.84 -47.95
CA GLY A 230 14.41 5.33 -48.59
C GLY A 230 13.32 4.93 -47.58
N SER A 231 12.06 4.89 -48.02
CA SER A 231 10.94 4.56 -47.12
C SER A 231 11.08 3.19 -46.46
N GLU A 232 11.60 2.18 -47.17
CA GLU A 232 11.87 0.85 -46.59
C GLU A 232 13.03 0.90 -45.58
N GLN A 233 14.13 1.59 -45.91
CA GLN A 233 15.27 1.74 -45.00
C GLN A 233 14.90 2.49 -43.71
N GLY A 234 13.98 3.45 -43.80
CA GLY A 234 13.54 4.24 -42.65
C GLY A 234 12.47 3.55 -41.80
N LYS A 235 11.91 2.40 -42.22
CA LYS A 235 10.91 1.65 -41.46
C LYS A 235 11.59 0.75 -40.43
N MET A 236 11.01 0.69 -39.23
CA MET A 236 11.51 -0.16 -38.14
C MET A 236 10.67 -1.43 -38.01
N GLY A 237 11.24 -2.58 -38.37
CA GLY A 237 10.59 -3.88 -38.18
C GLY A 237 9.37 -4.07 -39.09
N ILE A 238 8.40 -4.88 -38.64
CA ILE A 238 7.17 -5.23 -39.39
C ILE A 238 6.04 -4.21 -39.14
N ASN A 239 6.16 -3.36 -38.11
CA ASN A 239 5.04 -2.55 -37.62
C ASN A 239 5.13 -1.09 -38.10
N THR A 240 4.26 -0.72 -39.03
CA THR A 240 4.30 0.55 -39.77
C THR A 240 3.85 1.78 -38.97
N GLU A 241 3.22 1.61 -37.81
CA GLU A 241 2.68 2.70 -36.98
C GLU A 241 3.75 3.64 -36.36
N TYR A 242 5.01 3.18 -36.30
CA TYR A 242 6.10 3.91 -35.67
C TYR A 242 6.82 4.89 -36.61
N ALA A 243 6.56 4.82 -37.92
CA ALA A 243 7.15 5.70 -38.93
C ALA A 243 6.16 6.80 -39.36
N ALA A 244 6.64 8.03 -39.47
CA ALA A 244 5.89 9.14 -40.04
C ALA A 244 6.75 9.90 -41.05
N MET A 245 6.22 10.16 -42.24
CA MET A 245 6.88 11.08 -43.17
C MET A 245 6.60 12.52 -42.72
N ILE A 246 7.65 13.34 -42.68
CA ILE A 246 7.54 14.78 -42.43
C ILE A 246 8.11 15.51 -43.64
N SER A 247 7.44 16.57 -44.08
CA SER A 247 7.94 17.40 -45.18
C SER A 247 9.29 18.02 -44.81
N GLY A 248 10.31 17.77 -45.63
CA GLY A 248 11.70 18.14 -45.39
C GLY A 248 12.64 17.19 -46.11
N ASP A 249 13.78 17.70 -46.58
CA ASP A 249 14.88 16.89 -47.13
C ASP A 249 15.80 16.38 -46.01
N HIS A 250 16.85 15.62 -46.34
CA HIS A 250 17.74 15.00 -45.34
C HIS A 250 18.35 16.00 -44.34
N LEU A 251 18.63 17.22 -44.79
CA LEU A 251 19.27 18.29 -44.00
C LEU A 251 18.27 19.20 -43.27
N GLY A 252 17.03 19.28 -43.77
CA GLY A 252 15.96 20.15 -43.26
C GLY A 252 14.95 19.44 -42.38
N LEU A 253 14.85 18.10 -42.43
CA LEU A 253 13.83 17.32 -41.70
C LEU A 253 13.82 17.53 -40.18
N CYS A 254 14.98 17.82 -39.58
CA CYS A 254 15.16 18.00 -38.14
C CYS A 254 15.19 19.48 -37.69
N LYS A 255 14.80 20.42 -38.57
CA LYS A 255 14.80 21.86 -38.32
C LYS A 255 13.37 22.39 -38.29
N PHE A 256 13.03 23.06 -37.18
CA PHE A 256 11.70 23.63 -36.96
C PHE A 256 11.83 25.03 -36.38
N GLY A 257 11.27 26.02 -37.07
CA GLY A 257 11.20 27.40 -36.63
C GLY A 257 9.81 27.83 -36.19
N GLY A 258 9.64 29.14 -36.06
CA GLY A 258 8.46 29.82 -35.55
C GLY A 258 7.39 30.11 -36.61
N ASP A 259 7.58 29.76 -37.88
CA ASP A 259 6.51 29.95 -38.86
C ASP A 259 5.35 28.95 -38.62
N LYS A 260 4.16 29.24 -39.18
CA LYS A 260 2.97 28.40 -38.95
C LYS A 260 3.14 26.96 -39.48
N LYS A 261 3.82 26.79 -40.62
CA LYS A 261 3.99 25.49 -41.29
C LYS A 261 4.97 24.62 -40.50
N GLU A 262 6.08 25.20 -40.05
CA GLU A 262 7.11 24.58 -39.22
C GLU A 262 6.60 24.22 -37.84
N ARG A 263 5.77 25.06 -37.21
CA ARG A 263 5.11 24.72 -35.94
C ARG A 263 4.18 23.51 -36.08
N GLU A 264 3.45 23.38 -37.20
CA GLU A 264 2.60 22.20 -37.44
C GLU A 264 3.44 20.95 -37.71
N ARG A 265 4.56 21.07 -38.45
CA ARG A 265 5.54 19.97 -38.58
C ARG A 265 6.09 19.53 -37.22
N PHE A 266 6.49 20.49 -36.40
CA PHE A 266 7.00 20.24 -35.04
C PHE A 266 5.93 19.60 -34.14
N ARG A 267 4.64 19.89 -34.38
CA ARG A 267 3.54 19.32 -33.61
C ARG A 267 3.55 17.81 -33.58
N VAL A 268 3.80 17.20 -34.74
CA VAL A 268 3.88 15.73 -34.88
C VAL A 268 5.03 15.17 -34.05
N VAL A 269 6.17 15.88 -34.03
CA VAL A 269 7.38 15.48 -33.28
C VAL A 269 7.14 15.54 -31.78
N TRP A 270 6.75 16.69 -31.23
CA TRP A 270 6.61 16.82 -29.78
C TRP A 270 5.44 16.00 -29.21
N LYS A 271 4.36 15.80 -29.98
CA LYS A 271 3.27 14.87 -29.60
C LYS A 271 3.75 13.42 -29.54
N GLY A 272 4.59 13.01 -30.48
CA GLY A 272 5.27 11.72 -30.44
C GLY A 272 6.09 11.56 -29.16
N MET A 273 6.93 12.55 -28.85
CA MET A 273 7.74 12.57 -27.63
C MET A 273 6.90 12.56 -26.35
N GLU A 274 5.81 13.34 -26.30
CA GLU A 274 4.84 13.34 -25.19
C GLU A 274 4.29 11.94 -24.94
N LYS A 275 3.83 11.26 -26.00
CA LYS A 275 3.30 9.90 -25.92
C LYS A 275 4.37 8.93 -25.40
N MET A 276 5.61 9.03 -25.90
CA MET A 276 6.71 8.17 -25.45
C MET A 276 7.03 8.38 -23.96
N ILE A 277 7.05 9.62 -23.47
CA ILE A 277 7.32 9.93 -22.06
C ILE A 277 6.21 9.38 -21.16
N LYS A 278 4.95 9.49 -21.57
CA LYS A 278 3.79 9.06 -20.76
C LYS A 278 3.54 7.55 -20.84
N GLU A 279 3.73 6.93 -21.99
CA GLU A 279 3.23 5.58 -22.28
C GLU A 279 4.33 4.53 -22.54
N SER A 280 5.61 4.86 -22.43
CA SER A 280 6.70 3.91 -22.70
C SER A 280 6.53 2.61 -21.90
N PRO A 281 6.77 1.43 -22.50
CA PRO A 281 6.72 0.14 -21.80
C PRO A 281 7.54 0.12 -20.50
N LYS A 282 8.70 0.78 -20.50
CA LYS A 282 9.55 0.90 -19.29
C LYS A 282 8.94 1.83 -18.25
N GLN A 283 8.29 2.92 -18.66
CA GLN A 283 7.59 3.84 -17.75
C GLN A 283 6.42 3.12 -17.06
N LYS A 284 5.61 2.37 -17.83
CA LYS A 284 4.51 1.55 -17.30
C LYS A 284 5.03 0.45 -16.37
N LYS A 285 6.05 -0.30 -16.78
CA LYS A 285 6.69 -1.33 -15.95
C LYS A 285 7.32 -0.74 -14.69
N LEU A 286 7.90 0.46 -14.76
CA LEU A 286 8.46 1.16 -13.60
C LEU A 286 7.36 1.62 -12.64
N MET A 287 6.24 2.14 -13.14
CA MET A 287 5.06 2.48 -12.32
C MET A 287 4.50 1.23 -11.62
N GLU A 288 4.31 0.13 -12.36
CA GLU A 288 3.88 -1.15 -11.78
C GLU A 288 4.85 -1.67 -10.70
N LYS A 289 6.17 -1.54 -10.92
CA LYS A 289 7.19 -1.87 -9.91
C LYS A 289 7.07 -1.00 -8.68
N ARG A 290 6.91 0.32 -8.84
CA ARG A 290 6.73 1.26 -7.73
C ARG A 290 5.49 0.88 -6.92
N THR A 291 4.37 0.59 -7.58
CA THR A 291 3.15 0.14 -6.92
C THR A 291 3.36 -1.16 -6.16
N LYS A 292 3.96 -2.20 -6.78
CA LYS A 292 4.27 -3.46 -6.09
C LYS A 292 5.21 -3.26 -4.89
N ALA A 293 6.19 -2.38 -5.01
CA ALA A 293 7.14 -2.11 -3.95
C ALA A 293 6.48 -1.35 -2.79
N LEU A 294 5.59 -0.40 -3.08
CA LEU A 294 4.76 0.27 -2.07
C LEU A 294 3.79 -0.70 -1.38
N ASP A 295 3.17 -1.60 -2.15
CA ASP A 295 2.27 -2.63 -1.61
C ASP A 295 3.02 -3.66 -0.74
N SER A 296 4.31 -3.89 -1.00
CA SER A 296 5.15 -4.75 -0.16
C SER A 296 5.50 -4.16 1.21
N LEU A 297 5.43 -2.83 1.38
CA LEU A 297 5.76 -2.17 2.65
C LEU A 297 4.64 -2.32 3.67
N CYS A 298 3.39 -2.06 3.26
CA CYS A 298 2.22 -2.19 4.10
C CYS A 298 0.97 -2.16 3.21
N SER A 299 -0.03 -3.01 3.47
CA SER A 299 -1.37 -2.75 2.96
C SER A 299 -1.91 -1.53 3.69
N ASP A 300 -2.51 -0.56 2.98
CA ASP A 300 -2.90 0.77 3.50
C ASP A 300 -4.01 0.77 4.59
N VAL A 301 -4.14 -0.33 5.34
CA VAL A 301 -5.20 -0.63 6.31
C VAL A 301 -5.28 0.40 7.44
N LEU A 302 -4.14 0.91 7.92
CA LEU A 302 -4.09 1.93 8.98
C LEU A 302 -4.62 3.31 8.55
N CYS A 303 -4.85 3.56 7.25
CA CYS A 303 -5.41 4.83 6.77
C CYS A 303 -6.72 4.66 6.00
N GLN A 304 -6.88 3.59 5.23
CA GLN A 304 -7.96 3.43 4.27
C GLN A 304 -9.36 3.46 4.91
N SER A 305 -9.53 2.86 6.10
CA SER A 305 -10.83 2.81 6.78
C SER A 305 -11.33 4.19 7.23
N MET A 306 -10.44 5.04 7.75
CA MET A 306 -10.84 6.39 8.18
C MET A 306 -10.89 7.37 7.01
N MET A 307 -9.97 7.26 6.06
CA MET A 307 -9.91 8.19 4.92
C MET A 307 -11.11 8.08 3.98
N THR A 308 -11.78 6.93 3.93
CA THR A 308 -13.01 6.71 3.16
C THR A 308 -14.27 7.28 3.82
N LYS A 309 -14.25 7.59 5.13
CA LYS A 309 -15.41 8.16 5.83
C LYS A 309 -15.57 9.64 5.49
N THR A 310 -16.81 10.12 5.38
CA THR A 310 -17.09 11.54 5.13
C THR A 310 -17.37 12.26 6.46
N PRO A 311 -16.60 13.30 6.83
CA PRO A 311 -16.91 14.12 8.00
C PRO A 311 -18.16 14.97 7.74
N MET A 312 -18.84 15.36 8.80
CA MET A 312 -19.95 16.29 8.70
C MET A 312 -19.46 17.67 8.24
N ALA A 313 -20.24 18.33 7.38
CA ALA A 313 -19.88 19.65 6.88
C ALA A 313 -19.76 20.66 8.03
N ARG A 314 -18.73 21.52 7.97
CA ARG A 314 -18.48 22.61 8.92
C ARG A 314 -18.23 22.18 10.37
N THR A 315 -17.86 20.92 10.62
CA THR A 315 -17.37 20.48 11.95
C THR A 315 -15.85 20.49 12.01
N GLY A 316 -15.28 20.81 13.17
CA GLY A 316 -13.83 20.82 13.40
C GLY A 316 -13.11 22.09 12.92
N GLU A 317 -13.83 23.10 12.39
CA GLU A 317 -13.21 24.34 11.88
C GLU A 317 -12.55 25.18 12.98
N TRP A 318 -13.08 25.09 14.20
CA TRP A 318 -12.62 25.84 15.37
C TRP A 318 -11.13 25.59 15.70
N ILE A 319 -10.57 24.42 15.37
CA ILE A 319 -9.17 24.10 15.69
C ILE A 319 -8.21 25.06 14.98
N PHE A 320 -8.54 25.50 13.77
CA PHE A 320 -7.72 26.41 12.98
C PHE A 320 -7.70 27.84 13.54
N GLU A 321 -8.60 28.17 14.45
CA GLU A 321 -8.67 29.47 15.11
C GLU A 321 -7.86 29.50 16.41
N ARG A 322 -7.56 28.33 17.00
CA ARG A 322 -6.85 28.19 18.28
C ARG A 322 -5.38 28.61 18.16
N ALA A 323 -4.94 29.46 19.08
CA ALA A 323 -3.57 29.97 19.12
C ALA A 323 -2.53 28.84 19.14
N GLY A 324 -2.70 27.84 20.01
CA GLY A 324 -1.75 26.71 20.10
C GLY A 324 -1.62 25.89 18.80
N PHE A 325 -2.69 25.78 18.00
CA PHE A 325 -2.64 25.11 16.70
C PHE A 325 -1.96 25.99 15.64
N LYS A 326 -2.28 27.28 15.60
CA LYS A 326 -1.64 28.26 14.70
C LYS A 326 -0.14 28.35 14.97
N ASP A 327 0.25 28.42 16.24
CA ASP A 327 1.64 28.48 16.66
C ASP A 327 2.39 27.20 16.25
N TRP A 328 1.81 26.01 16.43
CA TRP A 328 2.43 24.76 15.96
C TRP A 328 2.58 24.71 14.43
N LEU A 329 1.57 25.20 13.70
CA LEU A 329 1.60 25.22 12.24
C LEU A 329 2.57 26.28 11.68
N ASP A 330 2.84 27.36 12.43
CA ASP A 330 3.85 28.37 12.07
C ASP A 330 5.27 27.79 12.16
N GLN A 331 6.07 28.01 11.12
CA GLN A 331 7.47 27.59 11.06
C GLN A 331 8.35 28.35 12.07
N ARG A 332 7.97 29.58 12.42
CA ARG A 332 8.75 30.49 13.28
C ARG A 332 8.67 30.13 14.77
N SER A 333 7.68 29.36 15.20
CA SER A 333 7.45 29.04 16.61
C SER A 333 8.47 28.07 17.21
N GLY A 334 9.22 27.34 16.38
CA GLY A 334 10.11 26.26 16.83
C GLY A 334 9.37 25.03 17.40
N LYS A 335 8.04 25.02 17.45
CA LYS A 335 7.25 23.90 17.99
C LYS A 335 7.13 22.77 16.96
N GLN A 336 7.83 21.66 17.21
CA GLN A 336 7.85 20.51 16.30
C GLN A 336 6.66 19.56 16.49
N GLY A 337 6.03 19.55 17.68
CA GLY A 337 4.92 18.64 17.97
C GLY A 337 3.76 19.32 18.68
N LEU A 338 2.55 18.84 18.38
CA LEU A 338 1.30 19.18 19.06
C LEU A 338 0.58 17.88 19.44
N TRP A 339 0.11 17.83 20.68
CA TRP A 339 -0.68 16.72 21.22
C TRP A 339 -2.09 17.19 21.52
N ILE A 340 -3.09 16.59 20.88
CA ILE A 340 -4.50 16.87 21.10
C ILE A 340 -5.09 15.72 21.92
N SER A 341 -5.46 16.00 23.17
CA SER A 341 -6.13 15.04 24.05
C SER A 341 -7.63 15.31 24.12
N GLY A 342 -8.41 14.26 24.40
CA GLY A 342 -9.85 14.41 24.66
C GLY A 342 -10.49 13.10 25.05
N GLY A 343 -11.69 13.16 25.63
CA GLY A 343 -12.43 11.97 26.05
C GLY A 343 -12.80 11.01 24.89
N PRO A 344 -13.14 9.75 25.17
CA PRO A 344 -13.69 8.83 24.17
C PRO A 344 -14.95 9.40 23.52
N GLY A 345 -15.06 9.33 22.19
CA GLY A 345 -16.24 9.80 21.45
C GLY A 345 -16.37 11.32 21.28
N CYS A 346 -15.35 12.12 21.60
CA CYS A 346 -15.35 13.58 21.35
C CYS A 346 -14.95 13.97 19.92
N GLY A 347 -14.77 13.02 19.00
CA GLY A 347 -14.55 13.29 17.57
C GLY A 347 -13.09 13.46 17.13
N LYS A 348 -12.11 13.06 17.95
CA LYS A 348 -10.65 13.15 17.64
C LYS A 348 -10.28 12.64 16.24
N SER A 349 -10.68 11.42 15.88
CA SER A 349 -10.35 10.83 14.58
C SER A 349 -10.95 11.62 13.42
N TYR A 350 -12.19 12.14 13.56
CA TYR A 350 -12.82 13.00 12.56
C TYR A 350 -12.15 14.37 12.46
N LEU A 351 -11.69 14.92 13.58
CA LEU A 351 -10.89 16.15 13.61
C LEU A 351 -9.52 15.94 12.94
N ALA A 352 -8.84 14.84 13.23
CA ALA A 352 -7.59 14.44 12.59
C ALA A 352 -7.76 14.33 11.07
N LYS A 353 -8.81 13.63 10.62
CA LYS A 353 -9.16 13.55 9.20
C LYS A 353 -9.41 14.93 8.59
N HIS A 354 -10.22 15.77 9.24
CA HIS A 354 -10.53 17.11 8.75
C HIS A 354 -9.26 17.97 8.58
N ILE A 355 -8.32 17.86 9.53
CA ILE A 355 -7.01 18.52 9.45
C ILE A 355 -6.18 17.97 8.29
N VAL A 356 -6.12 16.65 8.10
CA VAL A 356 -5.41 16.02 6.98
C VAL A 356 -5.97 16.50 5.65
N ASP A 357 -7.29 16.43 5.46
CA ASP A 357 -7.96 16.81 4.22
C ASP A 357 -7.72 18.30 3.90
N LYS A 358 -7.85 19.19 4.90
CA LYS A 358 -7.62 20.63 4.71
C LYS A 358 -6.16 20.95 4.39
N LEU A 359 -5.20 20.38 5.12
CA LEU A 359 -3.78 20.62 4.90
C LEU A 359 -3.32 20.09 3.53
N ARG A 360 -3.82 18.91 3.11
CA ARG A 360 -3.58 18.38 1.75
C ARG A 360 -4.17 19.28 0.67
N SER A 361 -5.38 19.80 0.87
CA SER A 361 -6.01 20.75 -0.08
C SER A 361 -5.22 22.06 -0.25
N GLN A 362 -4.44 22.44 0.76
CA GLN A 362 -3.54 23.59 0.74
C GLN A 362 -2.15 23.27 0.15
N GLY A 363 -1.94 22.05 -0.35
CA GLY A 363 -0.67 21.61 -0.96
C GLY A 363 0.41 21.19 0.02
N ASN A 364 0.10 20.97 1.30
CA ASN A 364 1.06 20.44 2.26
C ASN A 364 1.26 18.92 2.05
N LEU A 365 2.48 18.44 2.24
CA LEU A 365 2.75 17.00 2.29
C LEU A 365 2.37 16.46 3.67
N VAL A 366 1.23 15.77 3.72
CA VAL A 366 0.68 15.23 4.96
C VAL A 366 0.66 13.71 4.90
N VAL A 367 1.35 13.08 5.83
CA VAL A 367 1.26 11.64 6.10
C VAL A 367 0.42 11.41 7.34
N CYS A 368 -0.37 10.33 7.37
CA CYS A 368 -1.25 10.04 8.49
C CYS A 368 -1.17 8.57 8.93
N ALA A 369 -1.58 8.28 10.17
CA ALA A 369 -1.79 6.92 10.65
C ALA A 369 -2.95 6.93 11.66
N PHE A 370 -3.97 6.10 11.43
CA PHE A 370 -5.13 5.96 12.33
C PHE A 370 -5.06 4.61 13.03
N LEU A 371 -4.60 4.63 14.28
CA LEU A 371 -4.44 3.45 15.12
C LEU A 371 -5.78 3.09 15.76
N CYS A 372 -6.21 1.84 15.55
CA CYS A 372 -7.48 1.32 16.07
C CYS A 372 -7.26 0.64 17.43
N GLU A 373 -8.30 0.08 18.07
CA GLU A 373 -8.05 -0.82 19.20
C GLU A 373 -7.35 -2.10 18.70
N PRO A 374 -6.33 -2.61 19.41
CA PRO A 374 -5.68 -3.84 19.02
C PRO A 374 -6.71 -4.97 19.05
N ASN A 375 -6.90 -5.64 17.91
CA ASN A 375 -7.57 -6.92 17.89
C ASN A 375 -6.73 -7.88 18.76
N PRO A 376 -7.29 -8.58 19.76
CA PRO A 376 -6.52 -9.49 20.62
C PRO A 376 -5.78 -10.61 19.87
N SER A 377 -6.00 -10.78 18.56
CA SER A 377 -5.23 -11.67 17.69
C SER A 377 -3.76 -11.30 17.45
N ASN A 378 -3.26 -10.14 17.92
CA ASN A 378 -1.86 -9.70 17.73
C ASN A 378 -0.96 -9.74 18.98
N ILE A 379 -1.19 -10.68 19.90
CA ILE A 379 -0.26 -10.90 21.02
C ILE A 379 0.09 -12.38 21.12
N ASP A 380 1.24 -12.80 20.58
CA ASP A 380 1.77 -14.14 20.83
C ASP A 380 3.14 -14.08 21.55
N VAL A 381 3.07 -13.78 22.85
CA VAL A 381 4.21 -13.87 23.78
C VAL A 381 4.58 -15.35 24.04
N TRP A 382 3.63 -16.27 23.83
CA TRP A 382 3.83 -17.71 24.03
C TRP A 382 4.62 -18.36 22.89
N TYR A 383 4.44 -17.92 21.64
CA TYR A 383 5.27 -18.33 20.51
C TYR A 383 6.77 -17.97 20.71
N LEU A 384 7.05 -16.80 21.29
CA LEU A 384 8.41 -16.34 21.57
C LEU A 384 9.07 -17.18 22.68
N LEU A 385 8.35 -17.47 23.76
CA LEU A 385 8.83 -18.34 24.84
C LEU A 385 9.07 -19.77 24.35
N SER A 386 8.21 -20.32 23.49
CA SER A 386 8.42 -21.66 22.92
C SER A 386 9.64 -21.73 22.00
N LYS A 387 9.93 -20.66 21.22
CA LYS A 387 11.09 -20.61 20.33
C LYS A 387 12.41 -20.43 21.07
N ILE A 388 12.42 -19.63 22.14
CA ILE A 388 13.61 -19.45 22.98
C ILE A 388 13.95 -20.76 23.73
N LEU A 389 12.95 -21.47 24.26
CA LEU A 389 13.13 -22.78 24.88
C LEU A 389 13.60 -23.84 23.87
N GLN A 390 13.10 -23.79 22.64
CA GLN A 390 13.47 -24.72 21.58
C GLN A 390 14.90 -24.47 21.06
N GLN A 391 15.29 -23.21 20.86
CA GLN A 391 16.64 -22.83 20.46
C GLN A 391 17.68 -23.13 21.55
N ALA A 392 17.32 -23.00 22.83
CA ALA A 392 18.20 -23.38 23.94
C ALA A 392 18.44 -24.90 24.02
N LEU A 393 17.49 -25.72 23.56
CA LEU A 393 17.62 -27.18 23.47
C LEU A 393 18.37 -27.63 22.20
N ASP A 394 18.24 -26.87 21.11
CA ASP A 394 18.91 -27.16 19.83
C ASP A 394 20.39 -26.77 19.81
N ILE A 395 20.82 -25.77 20.61
CA ILE A 395 22.22 -25.31 20.66
C ILE A 395 23.12 -26.25 21.48
N GLU A 396 22.57 -27.02 22.42
CA GLU A 396 23.32 -27.97 23.23
C GLU A 396 22.68 -29.38 23.19
N PRO A 397 22.90 -30.16 22.11
CA PRO A 397 22.32 -31.50 21.95
C PRO A 397 22.67 -32.47 23.09
N ALA A 398 23.72 -32.17 23.87
CA ALA A 398 24.14 -32.94 25.04
C ALA A 398 23.09 -32.97 26.17
N LEU A 399 22.15 -32.01 26.22
CA LEU A 399 21.03 -32.03 27.18
C LEU A 399 19.97 -33.11 26.85
N HIS A 400 19.99 -33.70 25.65
CA HIS A 400 19.10 -34.80 25.29
C HIS A 400 19.55 -36.16 25.86
N HIS A 401 20.84 -36.34 26.18
CA HIS A 401 21.42 -37.63 26.55
C HIS A 401 22.42 -37.52 27.70
N GLY A 402 21.90 -37.35 28.92
CA GLY A 402 22.67 -37.58 30.13
C GLY A 402 22.15 -36.80 31.34
N GLN A 403 21.51 -37.48 32.29
CA GLN A 403 21.61 -37.04 33.69
C GLN A 403 23.02 -37.40 34.19
N PRO A 404 23.71 -36.57 35.02
CA PRO A 404 23.15 -36.09 36.29
C PRO A 404 23.43 -34.62 36.67
N SER A 405 22.53 -34.10 37.51
CA SER A 405 22.70 -33.01 38.50
C SER A 405 23.43 -31.72 38.07
N LEU A 406 22.68 -30.77 37.50
CA LEU A 406 22.97 -29.34 37.69
C LEU A 406 21.81 -28.73 38.48
N ASN A 407 22.09 -28.33 39.73
CA ASN A 407 21.07 -27.78 40.62
C ASN A 407 20.49 -26.48 40.05
N GLY A 408 19.16 -26.43 39.94
CA GLY A 408 18.41 -25.35 39.27
C GLY A 408 18.55 -23.93 39.84
N ARG A 409 19.38 -23.71 40.87
CA ARG A 409 19.72 -22.36 41.37
C ARG A 409 20.84 -21.70 40.55
N ASP A 410 21.79 -22.46 40.02
CA ASP A 410 22.92 -21.89 39.28
C ASP A 410 22.53 -21.48 37.85
N VAL A 411 21.64 -22.24 37.22
CA VAL A 411 21.05 -21.91 35.91
C VAL A 411 20.17 -20.66 36.01
N ARG A 412 19.43 -20.48 37.11
CA ARG A 412 18.63 -19.27 37.36
C ARG A 412 19.51 -18.02 37.52
N ASN A 413 20.63 -18.13 38.23
CA ASN A 413 21.55 -17.01 38.46
C ASN A 413 22.33 -16.62 37.19
N LEU A 414 22.65 -17.58 36.32
CA LEU A 414 23.25 -17.31 35.00
C LEU A 414 22.25 -16.66 34.03
N LEU A 415 20.99 -17.10 34.01
CA LEU A 415 19.93 -16.50 33.19
C LEU A 415 19.57 -15.07 33.64
N ILE A 416 19.60 -14.78 34.94
CA ILE A 416 19.40 -13.42 35.46
C ILE A 416 20.59 -12.51 35.08
N LYS A 417 21.83 -12.98 35.19
CA LYS A 417 23.02 -12.22 34.79
C LYS A 417 23.13 -11.99 33.27
N ALA A 418 22.56 -12.90 32.45
CA ALA A 418 22.51 -12.76 30.99
C ALA A 418 21.37 -11.82 30.53
N ARG A 419 20.21 -11.85 31.21
CA ARG A 419 19.07 -10.94 30.98
C ARG A 419 19.46 -9.47 31.17
N ASP A 420 20.33 -9.18 32.14
CA ASP A 420 20.67 -7.80 32.50
C ASP A 420 21.83 -7.19 31.68
N ARG A 421 22.41 -7.94 30.71
CA ARG A 421 23.58 -7.49 29.90
C ARG A 421 23.35 -7.37 28.40
N VAL A 422 22.18 -7.72 27.88
CA VAL A 422 21.89 -7.68 26.44
C VAL A 422 20.61 -6.87 26.18
N PRO A 423 20.66 -5.72 25.50
CA PRO A 423 19.44 -5.04 25.07
C PRO A 423 18.70 -5.92 24.05
N PRO A 424 17.36 -6.01 24.11
CA PRO A 424 16.59 -6.93 23.27
C PRO A 424 16.77 -6.56 21.79
N ARG A 425 17.23 -7.52 20.98
CA ARG A 425 17.10 -7.44 19.52
C ARG A 425 15.60 -7.53 19.17
N PRO A 426 15.06 -6.65 18.31
CA PRO A 426 13.66 -6.69 17.92
C PRO A 426 13.37 -7.97 17.11
N GLY A 427 12.42 -8.78 17.61
CA GLY A 427 12.01 -10.06 17.05
C GLY A 427 11.13 -9.95 15.79
N ARG A 428 11.21 -10.99 14.97
CA ARG A 428 10.79 -11.10 13.55
C ARG A 428 9.29 -11.33 13.28
N THR A 429 8.36 -10.99 14.18
CA THR A 429 6.99 -11.58 14.13
C THR A 429 5.80 -10.61 14.11
N SER A 430 5.99 -9.30 13.95
CA SER A 430 4.88 -8.35 13.94
C SER A 430 4.48 -7.95 12.51
N ARG A 431 3.20 -8.13 12.13
CA ARG A 431 2.72 -7.68 10.81
C ARG A 431 2.72 -6.14 10.73
N PRO A 432 2.92 -5.53 9.55
CA PRO A 432 2.81 -4.07 9.37
C PRO A 432 1.39 -3.50 9.56
N THR A 433 0.38 -4.38 9.71
CA THR A 433 -1.03 -4.02 9.85
C THR A 433 -1.51 -3.88 11.30
N GLU A 434 -0.64 -4.05 12.29
CA GLU A 434 -1.01 -3.97 13.71
C GLU A 434 -0.65 -2.60 14.31
N ASN A 435 -1.24 -2.26 15.46
CA ASN A 435 -0.90 -1.05 16.22
C ASN A 435 0.46 -1.20 16.95
N ASN A 436 1.52 -1.36 16.17
CA ASN A 436 2.89 -1.50 16.63
C ASN A 436 3.79 -0.49 15.90
N VAL A 437 5.03 -0.36 16.37
CA VAL A 437 5.99 0.59 15.79
C VAL A 437 6.32 0.28 14.33
N GLN A 438 6.41 -1.00 13.95
CA GLN A 438 6.73 -1.42 12.59
C GLN A 438 5.62 -1.02 11.62
N GLY A 439 4.35 -1.21 11.99
CA GLY A 439 3.19 -0.81 11.19
C GLY A 439 3.08 0.71 11.03
N LEU A 440 3.33 1.47 12.10
CA LEU A 440 3.36 2.93 12.04
C LEU A 440 4.47 3.43 11.10
N LEU A 441 5.69 2.90 11.22
CA LEU A 441 6.81 3.27 10.37
C LEU A 441 6.58 2.84 8.90
N ALA A 442 6.03 1.65 8.68
CA ALA A 442 5.72 1.16 7.34
C ALA A 442 4.66 2.01 6.64
N ALA A 443 3.55 2.32 7.32
CA ALA A 443 2.45 3.12 6.77
C ALA A 443 2.88 4.56 6.45
N THR A 444 3.68 5.18 7.33
CA THR A 444 4.21 6.52 7.09
C THR A 444 5.28 6.52 6.00
N THR A 445 6.16 5.50 5.95
CA THR A 445 7.15 5.34 4.85
C THR A 445 6.48 5.23 3.50
N ARG A 446 5.46 4.36 3.38
CA ARG A 446 4.68 4.20 2.15
C ARG A 446 4.11 5.53 1.66
N GLN A 447 3.44 6.28 2.54
CA GLN A 447 2.86 7.57 2.19
C GLN A 447 3.90 8.62 1.81
N VAL A 448 5.06 8.68 2.48
CA VAL A 448 6.13 9.57 2.05
C VAL A 448 6.63 9.20 0.66
N LEU A 449 6.78 7.92 0.35
CA LEU A 449 7.21 7.45 -0.97
C LEU A 449 6.14 7.65 -2.06
N GLU A 450 4.85 7.61 -1.72
CA GLU A 450 3.76 7.98 -2.62
C GLU A 450 3.75 9.49 -2.92
N LEU A 451 4.05 10.31 -1.91
CA LEU A 451 4.15 11.76 -2.04
C LEU A 451 5.46 12.22 -2.70
N ALA A 452 6.52 11.41 -2.61
CA ALA A 452 7.84 11.63 -3.22
C ALA A 452 8.32 10.40 -4.03
N PRO A 453 7.70 10.11 -5.19
CA PRO A 453 7.98 8.89 -5.97
C PRO A 453 9.42 8.79 -6.49
N GLU A 454 10.14 9.90 -6.56
CA GLU A 454 11.55 9.93 -6.91
C GLU A 454 12.43 9.19 -5.90
N LEU A 455 12.00 9.12 -4.63
CA LEU A 455 12.73 8.42 -3.56
C LEU A 455 12.64 6.90 -3.68
N ILE A 456 11.61 6.37 -4.37
CA ILE A 456 11.44 4.92 -4.56
C ILE A 456 12.64 4.34 -5.31
N GLY A 457 13.11 5.03 -6.36
CA GLY A 457 14.25 4.60 -7.15
C GLY A 457 15.59 4.70 -6.43
N SER A 458 15.76 5.72 -5.58
CA SER A 458 17.02 5.99 -4.89
C SER A 458 17.19 5.21 -3.58
N VAL A 459 16.08 4.90 -2.89
CA VAL A 459 16.09 4.25 -1.56
C VAL A 459 15.60 2.81 -1.63
N LEU A 460 14.49 2.55 -2.30
CA LEU A 460 13.78 1.27 -2.19
C LEU A 460 14.27 0.23 -3.21
N THR A 461 14.40 0.62 -4.48
CA THR A 461 14.72 -0.31 -5.58
C THR A 461 16.19 -0.26 -6.00
N ARG A 462 17.06 0.37 -5.21
CA ARG A 462 18.47 0.60 -5.55
C ARG A 462 19.21 -0.70 -5.88
N ASP A 463 18.89 -1.75 -5.14
CA ASP A 463 19.60 -3.03 -5.16
C ASP A 463 18.78 -4.16 -5.80
N TRP A 464 17.66 -3.84 -6.47
CA TRP A 464 16.80 -4.84 -7.12
C TRP A 464 17.38 -5.28 -8.48
N GLU A 465 17.51 -6.58 -8.70
CA GLU A 465 17.98 -7.18 -9.96
C GLU A 465 16.81 -7.77 -10.75
N ASP A 466 16.81 -7.54 -12.07
CA ASP A 466 15.81 -8.06 -13.02
C ASP A 466 14.36 -8.01 -12.53
N ASP A 467 14.03 -6.90 -11.85
CA ASP A 467 12.69 -6.57 -11.39
C ASP A 467 12.18 -7.47 -10.26
N LYS A 468 13.10 -8.06 -9.48
CA LYS A 468 12.79 -8.80 -8.25
C LYS A 468 13.55 -8.20 -7.05
N PRO A 469 12.89 -8.06 -5.89
CA PRO A 469 13.62 -7.76 -4.65
C PRO A 469 14.62 -8.90 -4.38
N PRO A 470 15.71 -8.63 -3.64
CA PRO A 470 16.61 -9.68 -3.19
C PRO A 470 15.83 -10.81 -2.51
N ASP A 471 16.24 -12.05 -2.73
CA ASP A 471 15.63 -13.21 -2.08
C ASP A 471 15.63 -13.03 -0.54
N GLY A 472 14.45 -13.04 0.08
CA GLY A 472 14.31 -12.82 1.53
C GLY A 472 14.33 -11.35 1.97
N TRP A 473 14.11 -10.39 1.05
CA TRP A 473 14.05 -8.97 1.38
C TRP A 473 12.88 -8.65 2.32
N THR A 474 13.22 -8.34 3.57
CA THR A 474 12.33 -7.71 4.55
C THR A 474 12.99 -6.42 5.00
N PRO A 475 12.40 -5.24 4.74
CA PRO A 475 13.00 -4.00 5.17
C PRO A 475 12.96 -3.92 6.70
N ASP A 476 14.10 -3.55 7.30
CA ASP A 476 14.08 -2.99 8.65
C ASP A 476 13.38 -1.63 8.56
N PHE A 477 12.12 -1.56 8.98
CA PHE A 477 11.31 -0.36 8.83
C PHE A 477 11.87 0.83 9.62
N GLN A 478 12.64 0.61 10.69
CA GLN A 478 13.27 1.71 11.42
C GLN A 478 14.38 2.34 10.58
N THR A 479 15.31 1.52 10.07
CA THR A 479 16.39 2.00 9.20
C THR A 479 15.85 2.59 7.89
N LEU A 480 14.87 1.92 7.26
CA LEU A 480 14.25 2.38 6.03
C LEU A 480 13.52 3.71 6.23
N TRP A 481 12.72 3.83 7.30
CA TRP A 481 12.02 5.07 7.61
C TRP A 481 13.00 6.22 7.84
N LEU A 482 14.09 6.00 8.58
CA LEU A 482 15.13 7.02 8.76
C LEU A 482 15.74 7.47 7.43
N GLN A 483 16.09 6.55 6.54
CA GLN A 483 16.66 6.89 5.22
C GLN A 483 15.68 7.68 4.36
N VAL A 484 14.42 7.24 4.28
CA VAL A 484 13.37 7.92 3.52
C VAL A 484 13.09 9.31 4.10
N MET A 485 12.94 9.43 5.41
CA MET A 485 12.64 10.71 6.07
C MET A 485 13.80 11.70 5.95
N VAL A 486 15.05 11.27 6.06
CA VAL A 486 16.22 12.15 5.88
C VAL A 486 16.25 12.72 4.46
N GLU A 487 16.01 11.90 3.44
CA GLU A 487 15.98 12.36 2.04
C GLU A 487 14.74 13.22 1.73
N ALA A 488 13.58 12.87 2.29
CA ALA A 488 12.34 13.62 2.09
C ALA A 488 12.40 14.99 2.78
N LEU A 489 12.84 15.05 4.04
CA LEU A 489 12.96 16.29 4.81
C LEU A 489 14.05 17.24 4.28
N ALA A 490 14.99 16.73 3.47
CA ALA A 490 15.95 17.60 2.78
C ALA A 490 15.31 18.44 1.66
N LYS A 491 14.11 18.06 1.18
CA LYS A 491 13.43 18.69 0.04
C LYS A 491 12.06 19.23 0.39
N HIS A 492 11.42 18.66 1.39
CA HIS A 492 10.01 18.88 1.67
C HIS A 492 9.76 19.04 3.17
N ARG A 493 8.81 19.93 3.47
CA ARG A 493 8.15 19.97 4.76
C ARG A 493 7.14 18.84 4.85
N ILE A 494 7.23 18.03 5.90
CA ILE A 494 6.34 16.90 6.14
C ILE A 494 5.55 17.13 7.43
N ILE A 495 4.23 16.95 7.34
CA ILE A 495 3.33 16.95 8.50
C ILE A 495 2.87 15.52 8.72
N ALA A 496 3.16 14.94 9.90
CA ALA A 496 2.70 13.61 10.29
C ALA A 496 1.57 13.71 11.31
N VAL A 497 0.40 13.13 10.98
CA VAL A 497 -0.79 13.09 11.83
C VAL A 497 -1.01 11.66 12.33
N ILE A 498 -0.89 11.43 13.63
CA ILE A 498 -1.00 10.10 14.24
C ILE A 498 -2.18 10.10 15.20
N ASP A 499 -3.25 9.40 14.84
CA ASP A 499 -4.45 9.24 15.67
C ASP A 499 -4.41 7.92 16.43
N GLY A 500 -4.77 7.95 17.72
CA GLY A 500 -4.80 6.79 18.59
C GLY A 500 -3.42 6.36 19.10
N PHE A 501 -2.49 7.29 19.35
CA PHE A 501 -1.15 6.95 19.85
C PHE A 501 -1.19 6.14 21.16
N ASP A 502 -2.19 6.38 22.02
CA ASP A 502 -2.46 5.63 23.25
C ASP A 502 -2.86 4.17 23.01
N LYS A 503 -3.23 3.80 21.79
CA LYS A 503 -3.61 2.43 21.42
C LYS A 503 -2.41 1.50 21.21
N MET A 504 -1.21 2.04 21.07
CA MET A 504 0.03 1.25 21.04
C MET A 504 0.47 0.87 22.45
N LYS A 505 1.06 -0.32 22.61
CA LYS A 505 1.72 -0.71 23.87
C LYS A 505 2.87 0.26 24.19
N ARG A 506 3.12 0.50 25.47
CA ARG A 506 4.16 1.45 25.92
C ARG A 506 5.55 1.24 25.29
N PRO A 507 6.09 0.00 25.19
CA PRO A 507 7.39 -0.20 24.54
C PRO A 507 7.41 0.21 23.06
N CYS A 508 6.27 0.11 22.36
CA CYS A 508 6.16 0.55 20.96
C CYS A 508 6.13 2.09 20.86
N GLN A 509 5.44 2.76 21.79
CA GLN A 509 5.43 4.22 21.87
C GLN A 509 6.86 4.75 22.11
N GLU A 510 7.58 4.16 23.06
CA GLU A 510 8.96 4.53 23.38
C GLU A 510 9.92 4.27 22.22
N ALA A 511 9.79 3.13 21.52
CA ALA A 511 10.59 2.83 20.35
C ALA A 511 10.37 3.84 19.20
N PHE A 512 9.12 4.27 18.98
CA PHE A 512 8.82 5.32 17.99
C PHE A 512 9.45 6.66 18.38
N LEU A 513 9.28 7.09 19.63
CA LEU A 513 9.86 8.33 20.15
C LEU A 513 11.41 8.30 20.08
N GLN A 514 12.04 7.15 20.35
CA GLN A 514 13.49 6.98 20.18
C GLN A 514 13.91 7.10 18.72
N THR A 515 13.12 6.58 17.78
CA THR A 515 13.38 6.71 16.34
C THR A 515 13.35 8.17 15.89
N LEU A 516 12.49 9.01 16.48
CA LEU A 516 12.46 10.46 16.23
C LEU A 516 13.74 11.17 16.72
N GLU A 517 14.27 10.75 17.87
CA GLU A 517 15.57 11.26 18.36
C GLU A 517 16.71 10.87 17.40
N ASP A 518 16.69 9.63 16.92
CA ASP A 518 17.71 9.13 15.99
C ASP A 518 17.64 9.85 14.63
N LEU A 519 16.45 10.18 14.15
CA LEU A 519 16.26 11.06 12.98
C LEU A 519 16.88 12.44 13.22
N THR A 520 16.63 13.02 14.39
CA THR A 520 17.16 14.34 14.75
C THR A 520 18.70 14.32 14.77
N LYS A 521 19.31 13.29 15.36
CA LYS A 521 20.76 13.07 15.34
C LYS A 521 21.30 12.86 13.92
N ALA A 522 20.61 12.09 13.08
CA ALA A 522 21.01 11.84 11.69
C ALA A 522 21.00 13.13 10.85
N LEU A 523 20.00 13.99 11.05
CA LEU A 523 19.93 15.30 10.40
C LEU A 523 21.06 16.24 10.84
N GLN A 524 21.49 16.18 12.11
CA GLN A 524 22.59 16.98 12.64
C GLN A 524 23.97 16.52 12.13
N THR A 525 24.20 15.20 12.04
CA THR A 525 25.50 14.62 11.65
C THR A 525 25.85 14.78 10.16
N ARG A 526 24.84 14.86 9.27
CA ARG A 526 25.04 15.18 7.83
C ARG A 526 25.57 16.61 7.57
N GLY A 527 25.60 17.47 8.60
CA GLY A 527 26.02 18.88 8.54
C GLY A 527 27.53 19.15 8.38
N LYS A 528 28.37 18.15 8.06
CA LYS A 528 29.83 18.35 7.87
C LYS A 528 30.26 18.78 6.46
N ALA A 529 29.36 18.92 5.49
CA ALA A 529 29.69 19.35 4.12
C ALA A 529 29.13 20.75 3.78
N SER A 530 30.04 21.69 3.47
CA SER A 530 29.85 23.06 2.91
C SER A 530 29.12 24.13 3.75
N TRP A 531 29.75 25.31 3.85
CA TRP A 531 29.25 26.55 4.48
C TRP A 531 27.86 26.99 3.99
N ALA A 532 27.52 26.74 2.71
CA ALA A 532 26.22 27.10 2.14
C ALA A 532 25.08 26.22 2.69
N ARG A 533 25.38 24.97 3.09
CA ARG A 533 24.43 24.07 3.74
C ARG A 533 24.19 24.40 5.21
N ARG A 534 25.16 25.02 5.91
CA ARG A 534 24.96 25.48 7.29
C ARG A 534 23.86 26.54 7.39
N LYS A 535 23.73 27.42 6.39
CA LYS A 535 22.68 28.45 6.35
C LYS A 535 21.28 27.87 6.07
N ALA A 536 21.19 26.73 5.38
CA ALA A 536 19.94 26.00 5.16
C ALA A 536 19.54 25.12 6.36
N LEU A 537 20.52 24.52 7.05
CA LEU A 537 20.30 23.70 8.27
C LEU A 537 20.05 24.53 9.53
N GLN A 538 20.29 25.85 9.51
CA GLN A 538 20.05 26.76 10.64
C GLN A 538 18.59 27.22 10.77
N MET A 539 17.68 26.81 9.88
CA MET A 539 16.25 27.07 10.01
C MET A 539 15.50 25.76 10.30
N ASN A 540 15.13 25.58 11.57
CA ASN A 540 14.13 24.66 12.15
C ASN A 540 13.66 23.48 11.26
N HIS A 541 14.02 22.26 11.68
CA HIS A 541 13.58 20.98 11.12
C HIS A 541 12.12 20.99 10.61
N ASP A 542 11.98 20.67 9.32
CA ASP A 542 10.76 20.73 8.51
C ASP A 542 9.75 19.57 8.77
N LEU A 543 9.91 18.86 9.89
CA LEU A 543 8.98 17.84 10.36
C LEU A 543 8.04 18.42 11.42
N ARG A 544 6.73 18.26 11.23
CA ARG A 544 5.69 18.61 12.21
C ARG A 544 4.89 17.37 12.60
N LEU A 545 4.80 17.10 13.90
CA LEU A 545 4.07 15.95 14.45
C LEU A 545 2.77 16.43 15.10
N LEU A 546 1.67 15.75 14.79
CA LEU A 546 0.38 15.95 15.42
C LEU A 546 -0.12 14.61 15.97
N PHE A 547 -0.26 14.51 17.28
CA PHE A 547 -0.76 13.32 17.96
C PHE A 547 -2.20 13.54 18.44
N PHE A 548 -3.05 12.54 18.27
CA PHE A 548 -4.34 12.44 18.95
C PHE A 548 -4.35 11.24 19.88
N SER A 549 -4.78 11.44 21.12
CA SER A 549 -4.94 10.36 22.08
C SER A 549 -6.04 10.65 23.10
N ASN A 550 -6.43 9.64 23.87
CA ASN A 550 -7.06 9.91 25.16
C ASN A 550 -6.03 10.46 26.16
N GLU A 551 -6.49 11.00 27.29
CA GLU A 551 -5.56 11.32 28.39
C GLU A 551 -5.04 10.03 29.01
N TYR A 552 -3.72 9.95 29.20
CA TYR A 552 -3.04 8.84 29.85
C TYR A 552 -1.91 9.38 30.75
N PRO A 553 -1.51 8.65 31.81
CA PRO A 553 -0.64 9.18 32.87
C PRO A 553 0.69 9.78 32.37
N GLU A 554 1.33 9.14 31.40
CA GLU A 554 2.66 9.48 30.89
C GLU A 554 2.63 10.58 29.81
N LEU A 555 1.44 11.00 29.33
CA LEU A 555 1.30 11.99 28.27
C LEU A 555 2.01 13.30 28.63
N ARG A 556 1.87 13.72 29.89
CA ARG A 556 2.49 14.96 30.38
C ARG A 556 4.01 14.87 30.34
N SER A 557 4.59 13.81 30.90
CA SER A 557 6.04 13.61 30.91
C SER A 557 6.61 13.49 29.49
N ASP A 558 5.94 12.78 28.59
CA ASP A 558 6.38 12.64 27.20
C ASP A 558 6.34 14.00 26.49
N SER A 559 5.24 14.75 26.62
CA SER A 559 5.09 16.06 26.00
C SER A 559 6.14 17.07 26.50
N GLU A 560 6.47 17.04 27.79
CA GLU A 560 7.47 17.92 28.40
C GLU A 560 8.89 17.52 27.94
N LYS A 561 9.21 16.22 27.89
CA LYS A 561 10.49 15.69 27.41
C LYS A 561 10.79 16.12 25.97
N TYR A 562 9.80 16.06 25.08
CA TYR A 562 9.97 16.38 23.65
C TYR A 562 9.58 17.83 23.30
N GLY A 563 9.17 18.65 24.28
CA GLY A 563 8.79 20.05 24.07
C GLY A 563 7.50 20.25 23.24
N PHE A 564 6.62 19.25 23.20
CA PHE A 564 5.39 19.27 22.42
C PHE A 564 4.33 20.14 23.10
N ALA A 565 3.65 20.96 22.29
CA ALA A 565 2.47 21.70 22.76
C ALA A 565 1.34 20.73 23.08
N ARG A 566 0.47 21.09 24.02
CA ARG A 566 -0.71 20.30 24.39
C ARG A 566 -1.98 21.11 24.22
N TYR A 567 -3.02 20.46 23.74
CA TYR A 567 -4.36 21.02 23.63
C TYR A 567 -5.38 19.96 24.07
N ALA A 568 -6.13 20.24 25.14
CA ALA A 568 -7.23 19.40 25.58
C ALA A 568 -8.53 19.88 24.93
N ILE A 569 -9.27 18.98 24.29
CA ILE A 569 -10.59 19.29 23.72
C ILE A 569 -11.58 19.51 24.87
N GLU A 570 -12.10 20.73 24.95
CA GLU A 570 -13.09 21.13 25.96
C GLU A 570 -14.52 21.10 25.39
N THR A 571 -15.52 21.15 26.27
CA THR A 571 -16.95 21.20 25.89
C THR A 571 -17.30 22.41 25.02
N LYS A 572 -16.62 23.54 25.24
CA LYS A 572 -16.77 24.77 24.44
C LYS A 572 -16.30 24.60 22.98
N ASP A 573 -15.39 23.67 22.73
CA ASP A 573 -14.85 23.41 21.39
C ASP A 573 -15.85 22.64 20.53
N THR A 574 -16.47 21.61 21.11
CA THR A 574 -17.37 20.71 20.40
C THR A 574 -18.84 21.17 20.44
N GLY A 575 -19.21 22.09 21.33
CA GLY A 575 -20.59 22.50 21.55
C GLY A 575 -21.33 22.94 20.28
N MET A 576 -20.77 23.89 19.51
CA MET A 576 -21.42 24.37 18.27
C MET A 576 -21.51 23.28 17.20
N ASP A 577 -20.48 22.45 17.08
CA ASP A 577 -20.44 21.36 16.11
C ASP A 577 -21.46 20.26 16.45
N ILE A 578 -21.61 19.94 17.75
CA ILE A 578 -22.64 19.02 18.24
C ILE A 578 -24.03 19.60 17.95
N THR A 579 -24.26 20.89 18.18
CA THR A 579 -25.55 21.53 17.84
C THR A 579 -25.87 21.39 16.36
N ARG A 580 -24.90 21.68 15.47
CA ARG A 580 -25.08 21.50 14.01
C ARG A 580 -25.39 20.05 13.64
N ALA A 581 -24.70 19.10 14.28
CA ALA A 581 -24.94 17.68 14.07
C ALA A 581 -26.33 17.24 14.53
N VAL A 582 -26.75 17.75 15.69
CA VAL A 582 -28.09 17.52 16.25
C VAL A 582 -29.15 18.08 15.30
N ASP A 583 -29.03 19.32 14.85
CA ASP A 583 -30.00 19.96 13.96
C ASP A 583 -30.16 19.20 12.64
N SER A 584 -29.04 18.87 11.98
CA SER A 584 -29.03 18.08 10.75
C SER A 584 -29.71 16.72 10.93
N ARG A 585 -29.46 16.06 12.06
CA ARG A 585 -30.07 14.76 12.36
C ARG A 585 -31.54 14.89 12.72
N LEU A 586 -31.93 15.96 13.42
CA LEU A 586 -33.32 16.24 13.78
C LEU A 586 -34.18 16.49 12.56
N GLU A 587 -33.67 17.12 11.49
CA GLU A 587 -34.40 17.24 10.22
C GLU A 587 -34.82 15.88 9.67
N VAL A 588 -33.94 14.88 9.75
CA VAL A 588 -34.24 13.50 9.32
C VAL A 588 -35.28 12.86 10.25
N ILE A 589 -35.13 13.02 11.56
CA ILE A 589 -36.07 12.48 12.56
C ILE A 589 -37.46 13.10 12.40
N HIS A 590 -37.54 14.41 12.12
CA HIS A 590 -38.79 15.12 11.88
C HIS A 590 -39.52 14.56 10.64
N LYS A 591 -38.80 14.21 9.57
CA LYS A 591 -39.42 13.56 8.39
C LYS A 591 -40.07 12.22 8.72
N ILE A 592 -39.56 11.51 9.73
CA ILE A 592 -40.07 10.19 10.15
C ILE A 592 -41.25 10.34 11.12
N HIS A 593 -41.08 11.12 12.21
CA HIS A 593 -42.04 11.18 13.32
C HIS A 593 -42.93 12.42 13.33
N LYS A 594 -42.71 13.39 12.44
CA LYS A 594 -43.47 14.65 12.31
C LYS A 594 -43.55 15.48 13.60
N TYR A 595 -42.45 15.56 14.36
CA TYR A 595 -42.42 16.31 15.62
C TYR A 595 -42.75 17.81 15.45
N PRO A 596 -43.49 18.44 16.39
CA PRO A 596 -43.82 19.87 16.33
C PRO A 596 -42.57 20.77 16.38
N PRO A 597 -42.58 21.96 15.74
CA PRO A 597 -41.44 22.89 15.75
C PRO A 597 -40.96 23.27 17.17
N LYS A 598 -41.87 23.44 18.13
CA LYS A 598 -41.53 23.74 19.53
C LYS A 598 -40.72 22.61 20.18
N LEU A 599 -41.06 21.36 19.90
CA LEU A 599 -40.36 20.20 20.43
C LEU A 599 -38.99 20.05 19.78
N GLN A 600 -38.88 20.31 18.46
CA GLN A 600 -37.61 20.32 17.75
C GLN A 600 -36.64 21.36 18.34
N ASP A 601 -37.11 22.58 18.61
CA ASP A 601 -36.31 23.64 19.25
C ASP A 601 -35.87 23.23 20.67
N LYS A 602 -36.75 22.59 21.46
CA LYS A 602 -36.38 22.05 22.77
C LYS A 602 -35.29 20.98 22.66
N ILE A 603 -35.41 20.04 21.72
CA ILE A 603 -34.41 18.96 21.52
C ILE A 603 -33.07 19.54 21.04
N SER A 604 -33.10 20.46 20.06
CA SER A 604 -31.91 21.16 19.53
C SER A 604 -31.13 21.90 20.62
N LYS A 605 -31.82 22.46 21.63
CA LYS A 605 -31.18 23.15 22.76
C LYS A 605 -30.75 22.22 23.90
N ALA A 606 -31.50 21.15 24.17
CA ALA A 606 -31.28 20.28 25.32
C ALA A 606 -30.25 19.18 25.05
N VAL A 607 -30.25 18.56 23.86
CA VAL A 607 -29.35 17.45 23.54
C VAL A 607 -27.88 17.86 23.54
N PRO A 608 -27.45 19.00 22.93
CA PRO A 608 -26.06 19.43 23.01
C PRO A 608 -25.57 19.68 24.44
N LYS A 609 -26.45 20.22 25.31
CA LYS A 609 -26.15 20.42 26.73
C LYS A 609 -25.98 19.09 27.46
N ALA A 610 -26.91 18.16 27.25
CA ALA A 610 -26.86 16.82 27.83
C ALA A 610 -25.66 15.99 27.34
N ALA A 611 -25.24 16.19 26.10
CA ALA A 611 -24.08 15.52 25.52
C ALA A 611 -22.76 15.91 26.19
N ASN A 612 -22.71 17.05 26.88
CA ASN A 612 -21.55 17.58 27.61
C ASN A 612 -20.25 17.47 26.80
N GLY A 613 -20.29 17.93 25.55
CA GLY A 613 -19.13 17.96 24.65
C GLY A 613 -18.74 16.62 24.00
N ILE A 614 -19.51 15.54 24.20
CA ILE A 614 -19.25 14.21 23.64
C ILE A 614 -20.26 13.91 22.53
N TYR A 615 -19.82 13.90 21.27
CA TYR A 615 -20.67 13.62 20.10
C TYR A 615 -21.42 12.30 20.22
N LEU A 616 -20.77 11.25 20.74
CA LEU A 616 -21.39 9.95 20.92
C LEU A 616 -22.66 10.01 21.78
N ARG A 617 -22.69 10.84 22.82
CA ARG A 617 -23.88 10.98 23.68
C ARG A 617 -25.03 11.62 22.92
N ALA A 618 -24.75 12.66 22.15
CA ALA A 618 -25.75 13.27 21.27
C ALA A 618 -26.30 12.26 20.26
N GLU A 619 -25.43 11.48 19.60
CA GLU A 619 -25.83 10.48 18.62
C GLU A 619 -26.68 9.36 19.25
N LEU A 620 -26.32 8.88 20.43
CA LEU A 620 -27.09 7.87 21.16
C LEU A 620 -28.48 8.39 21.58
N MET A 621 -28.57 9.63 22.07
CA MET A 621 -29.86 10.25 22.41
C MET A 621 -30.76 10.42 21.18
N LEU A 622 -30.21 10.90 20.06
CA LEU A 622 -30.93 11.05 18.80
C LEU A 622 -31.33 9.70 18.18
N GLY A 623 -30.44 8.71 18.26
CA GLY A 623 -30.74 7.32 17.90
C GLY A 623 -31.90 6.77 18.70
N GLY A 624 -31.93 7.02 20.01
CA GLY A 624 -33.06 6.73 20.88
C GLY A 624 -34.35 7.38 20.36
N LEU A 625 -34.35 8.70 20.13
CA LEU A 625 -35.53 9.44 19.64
C LEU A 625 -36.02 8.99 18.24
N LYS A 626 -35.12 8.47 17.41
CA LYS A 626 -35.43 7.96 16.07
C LYS A 626 -36.06 6.57 16.11
N HIS A 627 -35.52 5.66 16.92
CA HIS A 627 -35.87 4.24 16.89
C HIS A 627 -36.93 3.84 17.93
N THR A 628 -37.08 4.62 19.01
CA THR A 628 -38.08 4.37 20.05
C THR A 628 -39.21 5.40 19.95
N ARG A 629 -40.47 4.95 19.98
CA ARG A 629 -41.60 5.87 20.12
C ARG A 629 -41.64 6.40 21.55
N TYR A 630 -41.17 7.63 21.75
CA TYR A 630 -41.42 8.35 22.99
C TYR A 630 -42.78 9.04 22.94
N SER A 631 -43.49 9.06 24.06
CA SER A 631 -44.54 10.07 24.27
C SER A 631 -43.90 11.44 24.43
N GLU A 632 -44.63 12.53 24.19
CA GLU A 632 -44.12 13.89 24.38
C GLU A 632 -43.59 14.10 25.82
N ASP A 633 -44.32 13.59 26.83
CA ASP A 633 -43.86 13.54 28.22
C ASP A 633 -42.59 12.69 28.42
N GLY A 634 -42.44 11.61 27.68
CA GLY A 634 -41.24 10.77 27.71
C GLY A 634 -40.01 11.47 27.15
N ILE A 635 -40.19 12.28 26.09
CA ILE A 635 -39.12 13.14 25.54
C ILE A 635 -38.78 14.22 26.56
N HIS A 636 -39.77 14.86 27.18
CA HIS A 636 -39.54 15.84 28.22
C HIS A 636 -38.75 15.25 29.40
N LYS A 637 -39.13 14.08 29.91
CA LYS A 637 -38.36 13.40 30.98
C LYS A 637 -36.92 13.11 30.59
N LEU A 638 -36.66 12.65 29.37
CA LEU A 638 -35.30 12.38 28.88
C LEU A 638 -34.45 13.66 28.77
N LEU A 639 -35.06 14.78 28.37
CA LEU A 639 -34.37 16.06 28.20
C LEU A 639 -34.19 16.84 29.50
N ASP A 640 -35.15 16.73 30.43
CA ASP A 640 -35.14 17.46 31.69
C ASP A 640 -34.24 16.77 32.74
N SER A 641 -33.98 15.46 32.60
CA SER A 641 -33.04 14.71 33.45
C SER A 641 -32.29 13.65 32.63
N PRO A 642 -31.35 14.06 31.77
CA PRO A 642 -30.60 13.15 30.91
C PRO A 642 -29.64 12.26 31.74
N PRO A 643 -29.41 11.00 31.33
CA PRO A 643 -28.38 10.16 31.95
C PRO A 643 -27.00 10.83 31.91
N ASN A 644 -26.37 10.96 33.08
CA ASN A 644 -25.08 11.62 33.30
C ASN A 644 -23.87 10.73 32.97
N GLY A 645 -23.77 10.27 31.73
CA GLY A 645 -22.68 9.36 31.37
C GLY A 645 -22.99 8.52 30.16
N THR A 646 -21.94 8.02 29.50
CA THR A 646 -22.14 7.14 28.34
C THR A 646 -22.65 5.76 28.79
N ALA A 647 -22.15 5.21 29.90
CA ALA A 647 -22.63 3.94 30.47
C ALA A 647 -24.09 4.00 30.92
N GLN A 648 -24.49 5.08 31.61
CA GLN A 648 -25.87 5.31 32.03
C GLN A 648 -26.82 5.51 30.84
N LEU A 649 -26.34 6.13 29.76
CA LEU A 649 -27.11 6.24 28.53
C LEU A 649 -27.28 4.89 27.83
N TYR A 650 -26.25 4.04 27.80
CA TYR A 650 -26.40 2.66 27.33
C TYR A 650 -27.40 1.89 28.17
N ASP A 651 -27.31 1.95 29.50
CA ASP A 651 -28.25 1.26 30.40
C ASP A 651 -29.70 1.73 30.20
N HIS A 652 -29.90 3.04 30.06
CA HIS A 652 -31.21 3.61 29.72
C HIS A 652 -31.77 3.08 28.40
N LEU A 653 -30.93 3.01 27.36
CA LEU A 653 -31.32 2.45 26.06
C LEU A 653 -31.64 0.97 26.20
N PHE A 654 -30.81 0.21 26.91
CA PHE A 654 -31.05 -1.20 27.19
C PHE A 654 -32.36 -1.44 27.92
N GLY A 655 -32.72 -0.63 28.92
CA GLY A 655 -34.02 -0.72 29.60
C GLY A 655 -35.21 -0.57 28.64
N LYS A 656 -35.10 0.28 27.61
CA LYS A 656 -36.13 0.41 26.57
C LYS A 656 -36.16 -0.76 25.61
N ILE A 657 -35.00 -1.26 25.20
CA ILE A 657 -34.91 -2.43 24.33
C ILE A 657 -35.46 -3.68 25.02
N TRP A 658 -35.05 -3.90 26.28
CA TRP A 658 -35.45 -5.06 27.09
C TRP A 658 -36.91 -4.97 27.50
N ALA A 659 -37.60 -3.84 27.37
CA ALA A 659 -39.06 -3.82 27.52
C ALA A 659 -39.77 -4.78 26.55
N HIS A 660 -39.15 -5.13 25.42
CA HIS A 660 -39.63 -6.16 24.49
C HIS A 660 -39.17 -7.57 24.90
N GLU A 661 -39.83 -8.16 25.90
CA GLU A 661 -39.44 -9.45 26.49
C GLU A 661 -39.31 -10.59 25.47
N GLU A 662 -40.23 -10.63 24.50
CA GLU A 662 -40.27 -11.59 23.39
C GLU A 662 -38.99 -11.61 22.54
N ASN A 663 -38.29 -10.47 22.42
CA ASN A 663 -37.14 -10.33 21.53
C ASN A 663 -35.79 -10.30 22.26
N ARG A 664 -35.76 -10.25 23.61
CA ARG A 664 -34.53 -10.12 24.42
C ARG A 664 -33.44 -11.12 24.02
N ARG A 665 -33.79 -12.40 23.86
CA ARG A 665 -32.82 -13.46 23.48
C ARG A 665 -32.23 -13.20 22.09
N SER A 666 -33.06 -12.87 21.12
CA SER A 666 -32.62 -12.57 19.74
C SER A 666 -31.76 -11.32 19.68
N ILE A 667 -32.09 -10.29 20.46
CA ILE A 667 -31.32 -9.04 20.56
C ILE A 667 -29.94 -9.32 21.16
N LYS A 668 -29.89 -10.04 22.28
CA LYS A 668 -28.63 -10.43 22.95
C LYS A 668 -27.73 -11.23 22.00
N GLN A 669 -28.31 -12.11 21.19
CA GLN A 669 -27.56 -12.86 20.19
C GLN A 669 -26.97 -11.97 19.10
N VAL A 670 -27.76 -11.04 18.55
CA VAL A 670 -27.29 -10.10 17.52
C VAL A 670 -26.14 -9.26 18.07
N LEU A 671 -26.28 -8.72 19.29
CA LEU A 671 -25.24 -7.94 19.95
C LEU A 671 -23.98 -8.78 20.17
N LEU A 672 -24.09 -10.04 20.57
CA LEU A 672 -22.95 -10.95 20.69
C LEU A 672 -22.23 -11.10 19.33
N CYS A 673 -22.96 -11.42 18.27
CA CYS A 673 -22.35 -11.60 16.95
C CYS A 673 -21.63 -10.32 16.48
N VAL A 674 -22.28 -9.16 16.55
CA VAL A 674 -21.71 -7.89 16.05
C VAL A 674 -20.59 -7.34 16.95
N THR A 675 -20.63 -7.61 18.26
CA THR A 675 -19.60 -7.13 19.20
C THR A 675 -18.30 -7.92 19.09
N PHE A 676 -18.39 -9.24 18.89
CA PHE A 676 -17.23 -10.14 18.91
C PHE A 676 -16.81 -10.65 17.52
N GLN A 677 -17.39 -10.10 16.45
CA GLN A 677 -16.98 -10.41 15.08
C GLN A 677 -15.51 -10.00 14.82
N GLN A 678 -14.74 -10.83 14.12
CA GLN A 678 -13.38 -10.48 13.65
C GLN A 678 -13.43 -9.58 12.41
N GLU A 679 -14.51 -9.69 11.65
CA GLU A 679 -14.78 -8.90 10.45
C GLU A 679 -16.29 -8.59 10.40
N GLY A 680 -16.68 -7.40 9.95
CA GLY A 680 -18.08 -6.99 9.87
C GLY A 680 -18.95 -8.00 9.12
N LEU A 681 -19.95 -8.59 9.80
CA LEU A 681 -20.91 -9.53 9.21
C LEU A 681 -21.91 -8.78 8.33
N ASN A 682 -22.21 -9.32 7.15
CA ASN A 682 -23.30 -8.84 6.29
C ASN A 682 -24.68 -9.40 6.73
N PRO A 683 -25.80 -8.92 6.15
CA PRO A 683 -27.15 -9.35 6.54
C PRO A 683 -27.39 -10.85 6.42
N ALA A 684 -26.89 -11.48 5.35
CA ALA A 684 -27.05 -12.91 5.12
C ALA A 684 -26.19 -13.74 6.10
N GLU A 685 -24.94 -13.32 6.35
CA GLU A 685 -24.04 -13.94 7.32
C GLU A 685 -24.63 -13.89 8.74
N LEU A 686 -25.15 -12.73 9.17
CA LEU A 686 -25.79 -12.58 10.48
C LEU A 686 -27.10 -13.38 10.56
N SER A 687 -27.91 -13.42 9.50
CA SER A 687 -29.13 -14.24 9.44
C SER A 687 -28.81 -15.72 9.65
N ILE A 688 -27.75 -16.23 9.00
CA ILE A 688 -27.31 -17.62 9.15
C ILE A 688 -26.82 -17.88 10.58
N ALA A 689 -26.01 -16.98 11.16
CA ALA A 689 -25.56 -17.13 12.54
C ALA A 689 -26.73 -17.15 13.55
N ARG A 690 -27.76 -16.32 13.32
CA ARG A 690 -29.03 -16.31 14.08
C ARG A 690 -29.78 -17.62 13.95
N ALA A 691 -29.98 -18.09 12.73
CA ALA A 691 -30.67 -19.35 12.44
C ALA A 691 -29.95 -20.56 13.06
N LEU A 692 -28.61 -20.62 12.94
CA LEU A 692 -27.80 -21.68 13.54
C LEU A 692 -27.98 -21.78 15.05
N GLN A 693 -28.01 -20.65 15.76
CA GLN A 693 -28.24 -20.65 17.20
C GLN A 693 -29.64 -21.15 17.56
N LYS A 694 -30.68 -20.70 16.85
CA LYS A 694 -32.06 -21.17 17.07
C LYS A 694 -32.17 -22.68 16.86
N VAL A 695 -31.55 -23.19 15.80
CA VAL A 695 -31.51 -24.64 15.55
C VAL A 695 -30.83 -25.35 16.72
N ARG A 696 -29.66 -24.90 17.16
CA ARG A 696 -28.94 -25.49 18.30
C ARG A 696 -29.74 -25.50 19.59
N GLU A 697 -30.50 -24.44 19.86
CA GLU A 697 -31.38 -24.37 21.02
C GLU A 697 -32.53 -25.36 20.91
N SER A 698 -33.10 -25.54 19.71
CA SER A 698 -34.19 -26.49 19.46
C SER A 698 -33.78 -27.96 19.48
N THR A 699 -32.51 -28.26 19.14
CA THR A 699 -31.99 -29.63 19.01
C THR A 699 -31.06 -30.06 20.15
N GLY A 700 -30.91 -29.25 21.20
CA GLY A 700 -29.99 -29.56 22.30
C GLY A 700 -28.51 -29.53 21.91
N GLY A 701 -28.16 -28.82 20.84
CA GLY A 701 -26.79 -28.64 20.36
C GLY A 701 -26.43 -29.41 19.10
N ASP A 702 -27.32 -30.24 18.55
CA ASP A 702 -27.13 -31.00 17.32
C ASP A 702 -27.67 -30.26 16.09
N VAL A 703 -26.79 -29.60 15.33
CA VAL A 703 -27.16 -29.06 14.00
C VAL A 703 -26.94 -30.17 12.98
N VAL A 704 -28.02 -30.64 12.34
CA VAL A 704 -27.99 -31.85 11.51
C VAL A 704 -27.99 -31.51 10.02
N SER A 705 -28.70 -30.45 9.58
CA SER A 705 -28.78 -30.13 8.15
C SER A 705 -28.97 -28.63 7.83
N TYR A 706 -28.71 -28.23 6.58
CA TYR A 706 -28.90 -26.85 6.12
C TYR A 706 -30.37 -26.48 5.96
N GLU A 707 -31.21 -27.46 5.64
CA GLU A 707 -32.67 -27.29 5.48
C GLU A 707 -33.31 -26.81 6.79
N GLN A 708 -32.81 -27.30 7.93
CA GLN A 708 -33.23 -26.81 9.25
C GLN A 708 -32.83 -25.34 9.45
N VAL A 709 -31.63 -24.95 9.02
CA VAL A 709 -31.18 -23.55 9.08
C VAL A 709 -32.01 -22.67 8.15
N GLN A 710 -32.32 -23.14 6.95
CA GLN A 710 -33.17 -22.44 5.99
C GLN A 710 -34.57 -22.13 6.55
N GLY A 711 -35.15 -23.03 7.34
CA GLY A 711 -36.44 -22.82 8.02
C GLY A 711 -36.45 -21.66 9.03
N PHE A 712 -35.28 -21.19 9.49
CA PHE A 712 -35.14 -20.08 10.42
C PHE A 712 -34.46 -18.84 9.80
N LEU A 713 -34.17 -18.86 8.49
CA LEU A 713 -33.60 -17.69 7.81
C LEU A 713 -34.61 -16.54 7.76
N ASP A 714 -34.08 -15.33 7.86
CA ASP A 714 -34.87 -14.10 7.86
C ASP A 714 -34.25 -13.12 6.85
N ASP A 715 -34.88 -13.01 5.68
CA ASP A 715 -34.48 -12.09 4.61
C ASP A 715 -34.57 -10.62 5.03
N ASN A 716 -35.28 -10.31 6.13
CA ASN A 716 -35.43 -8.96 6.67
C ASN A 716 -34.49 -8.69 7.85
N THR A 717 -33.39 -9.45 8.00
CA THR A 717 -32.44 -9.29 9.12
C THR A 717 -31.96 -7.84 9.27
N GLU A 718 -31.65 -7.13 8.18
CA GLU A 718 -31.26 -5.72 8.25
C GLU A 718 -32.37 -4.83 8.85
N LEU A 719 -33.61 -4.97 8.37
CA LEU A 719 -34.76 -4.22 8.88
C LEU A 719 -35.05 -4.56 10.35
N TRP A 720 -34.91 -5.84 10.73
CA TRP A 720 -35.10 -6.30 12.10
C TRP A 720 -34.05 -5.70 13.03
N VAL A 721 -32.76 -5.77 12.66
CA VAL A 721 -31.66 -5.17 13.43
C VAL A 721 -31.84 -3.66 13.53
N ASN A 722 -32.19 -2.99 12.43
CA ASN A 722 -32.46 -1.55 12.43
C ASN A 722 -33.65 -1.16 13.32
N ARG A 723 -34.69 -2.00 13.41
CA ARG A 723 -35.85 -1.77 14.26
C ARG A 723 -35.54 -1.93 15.76
N PHE A 724 -34.85 -3.00 16.14
CA PHE A 724 -34.66 -3.35 17.56
C PHE A 724 -33.30 -2.96 18.13
N CYS A 725 -32.25 -2.91 17.31
CA CYS A 725 -30.88 -2.62 17.71
C CYS A 725 -30.27 -1.41 17.00
N GLY A 726 -31.02 -0.69 16.15
CA GLY A 726 -30.51 0.38 15.28
C GLY A 726 -29.90 1.60 15.99
N HIS A 727 -30.05 1.69 17.30
CA HIS A 727 -29.45 2.71 18.16
C HIS A 727 -28.09 2.27 18.75
N LEU A 728 -27.76 0.98 18.68
CA LEU A 728 -26.47 0.40 19.13
C LEU A 728 -25.64 -0.16 17.96
N ILE A 729 -26.31 -0.59 16.90
CA ILE A 729 -25.73 -1.20 15.70
C ILE A 729 -26.13 -0.35 14.51
N LYS A 730 -25.15 -0.06 13.65
CA LYS A 730 -25.32 0.60 12.37
C LYS A 730 -24.99 -0.35 11.22
N PHE A 731 -25.54 -0.06 10.05
CA PHE A 731 -25.25 -0.78 8.81
C PHE A 731 -24.54 0.15 7.83
N GLU A 732 -23.26 -0.09 7.57
CA GLU A 732 -22.42 0.71 6.69
C GLU A 732 -21.62 -0.22 5.77
N ASN A 733 -21.47 0.17 4.50
CA ASN A 733 -20.69 -0.60 3.50
C ASN A 733 -21.09 -2.08 3.37
N GLY A 734 -22.38 -2.39 3.56
CA GLY A 734 -22.89 -3.76 3.47
C GLY A 734 -22.62 -4.63 4.70
N ARG A 735 -22.17 -4.06 5.82
CA ARG A 735 -21.80 -4.79 7.05
C ARG A 735 -22.35 -4.13 8.30
N PHE A 736 -22.60 -4.93 9.33
CA PHE A 736 -22.98 -4.45 10.64
C PHE A 736 -21.76 -4.03 11.45
N GLU A 737 -21.86 -2.86 12.08
CA GLU A 737 -20.85 -2.35 12.99
C GLU A 737 -21.53 -1.80 14.24
N LEU A 738 -20.81 -1.79 15.37
CA LEU A 738 -21.27 -1.04 16.54
C LEU A 738 -21.29 0.46 16.19
N VAL A 739 -22.26 1.20 16.72
CA VAL A 739 -22.30 2.67 16.60
C VAL A 739 -21.01 3.28 17.14
N HIS A 740 -20.44 2.68 18.20
CA HIS A 740 -19.15 3.07 18.73
C HIS A 740 -18.44 1.92 19.49
N PRO A 741 -17.10 1.80 19.43
CA PRO A 741 -16.34 0.76 20.14
C PRO A 741 -16.54 0.75 21.67
N SER A 742 -16.84 1.91 22.27
CA SER A 742 -17.10 1.97 23.72
C SER A 742 -18.31 1.15 24.17
N LEU A 743 -19.21 0.78 23.25
CA LEU A 743 -20.29 -0.16 23.53
C LEU A 743 -19.75 -1.55 23.86
N ARG A 744 -18.73 -2.03 23.13
CA ARG A 744 -18.05 -3.29 23.46
C ARG A 744 -17.50 -3.22 24.88
N LYS A 745 -16.76 -2.14 25.20
CA LYS A 745 -16.24 -1.92 26.57
C LYS A 745 -17.35 -2.01 27.61
N TYR A 746 -18.45 -1.29 27.42
CA TYR A 746 -19.61 -1.36 28.32
C TYR A 746 -20.12 -2.80 28.47
N LEU A 747 -20.39 -3.51 27.36
CA LEU A 747 -20.92 -4.87 27.38
C LEU A 747 -19.99 -5.90 28.04
N THR A 748 -18.67 -5.69 28.00
CA THR A 748 -17.67 -6.62 28.55
C THR A 748 -17.20 -6.27 29.96
N THR A 749 -17.53 -5.09 30.49
CA THR A 749 -17.12 -4.69 31.85
C THR A 749 -18.03 -5.34 32.89
N LYS A 750 -17.44 -6.02 33.87
CA LYS A 750 -18.20 -6.66 34.95
C LYS A 750 -18.96 -5.62 35.78
N PRO A 751 -20.16 -5.93 36.31
CA PRO A 751 -20.92 -4.98 37.12
C PRO A 751 -20.12 -4.35 38.27
N ASP A 752 -19.32 -5.15 38.99
CA ASP A 752 -18.49 -4.66 40.10
C ASP A 752 -17.38 -3.70 39.66
N GLU A 753 -16.81 -3.92 38.46
CA GLU A 753 -15.78 -3.05 37.89
C GLU A 753 -16.41 -1.75 37.39
N LEU A 754 -17.62 -1.82 36.85
CA LEU A 754 -18.38 -0.66 36.42
C LEU A 754 -18.73 0.25 37.61
N HIS A 755 -19.16 -0.31 38.74
CA HIS A 755 -19.39 0.46 39.98
C HIS A 755 -18.10 1.13 40.50
N LYS A 756 -16.93 0.52 40.31
CA LYS A 756 -15.64 1.15 40.66
C LYS A 756 -15.25 2.27 39.71
N GLU A 757 -15.49 2.10 38.41
CA GLU A 757 -15.12 3.08 37.38
C GLU A 757 -16.08 4.29 37.38
N TYR A 758 -17.36 4.08 37.66
CA TYR A 758 -18.40 5.12 37.53
C TYR A 758 -18.99 5.58 38.87
N GLY A 759 -18.66 4.95 39.99
CA GLY A 759 -19.09 5.31 41.34
C GLY A 759 -20.11 4.31 41.92
N SER A 760 -19.99 4.03 43.22
CA SER A 760 -20.86 3.07 43.94
C SER A 760 -22.33 3.47 43.96
N ASP A 761 -22.63 4.76 43.81
CA ASP A 761 -23.99 5.31 43.85
C ASP A 761 -24.70 5.23 42.48
N VAL A 762 -24.03 4.70 41.45
CA VAL A 762 -24.57 4.61 40.09
C VAL A 762 -25.29 3.28 39.88
N GLU A 763 -26.62 3.30 40.00
CA GLU A 763 -27.46 2.14 39.69
C GLU A 763 -27.62 1.94 38.17
N LEU A 764 -27.22 0.76 37.67
CA LEU A 764 -27.32 0.35 36.26
C LEU A 764 -28.06 -1.00 36.15
N PRO A 765 -29.39 -1.00 36.34
CA PRO A 765 -30.17 -2.23 36.48
C PRO A 765 -30.21 -3.09 35.22
N SER A 766 -30.09 -2.48 34.03
CA SER A 766 -30.13 -3.20 32.75
C SER A 766 -28.79 -3.85 32.40
N HIS A 767 -27.71 -3.36 33.01
CA HIS A 767 -26.34 -3.79 32.71
C HIS A 767 -26.13 -5.27 32.97
N VAL A 768 -26.63 -5.78 34.11
CA VAL A 768 -26.49 -7.19 34.51
C VAL A 768 -27.01 -8.14 33.43
N ASP A 769 -28.14 -7.79 32.81
CA ASP A 769 -28.73 -8.59 31.74
C ASP A 769 -28.00 -8.41 30.40
N SER A 770 -27.45 -7.22 30.15
CA SER A 770 -26.75 -6.89 28.90
C SER A 770 -25.31 -7.41 28.86
N PHE A 771 -24.69 -7.63 30.03
CA PHE A 771 -23.29 -8.07 30.18
C PHE A 771 -23.00 -9.35 29.38
N MET A 772 -21.81 -9.36 28.77
CA MET A 772 -21.29 -10.43 27.93
C MET A 772 -19.85 -10.77 28.31
N ASP A 773 -19.64 -11.99 28.77
CA ASP A 773 -18.29 -12.52 28.98
C ASP A 773 -17.60 -12.74 27.62
N GLU A 774 -16.38 -12.22 27.47
CA GLU A 774 -15.66 -12.19 26.20
C GLU A 774 -15.21 -13.58 25.76
N ALA A 775 -14.69 -14.39 26.69
CA ALA A 775 -14.26 -15.76 26.42
C ALA A 775 -15.44 -16.62 25.97
N GLU A 776 -16.56 -16.54 26.70
CA GLU A 776 -17.81 -17.22 26.38
C GLU A 776 -18.38 -16.80 25.03
N SER A 777 -18.32 -15.49 24.72
CA SER A 777 -18.87 -14.96 23.48
C SER A 777 -18.08 -15.40 22.25
N HIS A 778 -16.74 -15.35 22.34
CA HIS A 778 -15.88 -15.90 21.30
C HIS A 778 -16.06 -17.42 21.15
N ARG A 779 -16.21 -18.15 22.26
CA ARG A 779 -16.48 -19.60 22.22
C ARG A 779 -17.79 -19.91 21.48
N ARG A 780 -18.85 -19.17 21.78
CA ARG A 780 -20.16 -19.32 21.10
C ARG A 780 -20.04 -19.07 19.61
N LEU A 781 -19.40 -17.97 19.21
CA LEU A 781 -19.26 -17.61 17.80
C LEU A 781 -18.38 -18.61 17.05
N GLY A 782 -17.27 -19.04 17.64
CA GLY A 782 -16.42 -20.12 17.12
C GLY A 782 -17.18 -21.43 16.94
N ASN A 783 -18.03 -21.81 17.90
CA ASN A 783 -18.85 -23.02 17.82
C ASN A 783 -19.96 -22.92 16.76
N LEU A 784 -20.51 -21.72 16.51
CA LEU A 784 -21.45 -21.51 15.39
C LEU A 784 -20.75 -21.68 14.04
N CYS A 785 -19.55 -21.10 13.88
CA CYS A 785 -18.74 -21.28 12.68
C CYS A 785 -18.39 -22.76 12.48
N ALA A 786 -17.94 -23.45 13.54
CA ALA A 786 -17.61 -24.87 13.49
C ALA A 786 -18.82 -25.74 13.15
N ALA A 787 -20.00 -25.44 13.72
CA ALA A 787 -21.25 -26.12 13.39
C ALA A 787 -21.63 -25.96 11.92
N TYR A 788 -21.44 -24.78 11.35
CA TYR A 788 -21.68 -24.53 9.94
C TYR A 788 -20.73 -25.32 9.03
N LEU A 789 -19.42 -25.29 9.31
CA LEU A 789 -18.40 -25.96 8.50
C LEU A 789 -18.47 -27.50 8.62
N ALA A 790 -18.97 -28.02 9.73
CA ALA A 790 -19.10 -29.46 9.98
C ALA A 790 -20.28 -30.11 9.22
N MET A 791 -21.10 -29.33 8.51
CA MET A 791 -22.29 -29.85 7.82
C MET A 791 -21.93 -30.84 6.68
N PRO A 792 -22.81 -31.82 6.39
CA PRO A 792 -22.52 -32.88 5.42
C PRO A 792 -22.19 -32.40 4.00
N PHE A 793 -22.78 -31.30 3.53
CA PHE A 793 -22.51 -30.79 2.18
C PHE A 793 -21.13 -30.11 2.03
N PHE A 794 -20.41 -29.86 3.13
CA PHE A 794 -18.99 -29.51 3.09
C PHE A 794 -18.08 -30.74 3.18
N ALA A 795 -18.63 -31.94 3.40
CA ALA A 795 -17.84 -33.17 3.41
C ALA A 795 -17.30 -33.55 2.03
N GLN A 796 -17.80 -32.93 0.96
CA GLN A 796 -17.25 -33.08 -0.39
C GLN A 796 -16.46 -31.82 -0.79
N PRO A 797 -15.12 -31.88 -0.89
CA PRO A 797 -14.32 -30.79 -1.43
C PRO A 797 -14.62 -30.56 -2.91
N ILE A 798 -14.14 -29.45 -3.45
CA ILE A 798 -14.38 -29.10 -4.84
C ILE A 798 -13.57 -30.03 -5.75
N GLN A 799 -14.25 -30.85 -6.56
CA GLN A 799 -13.62 -31.77 -7.52
C GLN A 799 -13.27 -31.06 -8.83
N HIS A 800 -11.98 -30.88 -9.14
CA HIS A 800 -11.49 -30.32 -10.41
C HIS A 800 -10.17 -30.96 -10.86
N SER A 801 -9.90 -30.96 -12.18
CA SER A 801 -8.64 -31.45 -12.73
C SER A 801 -7.45 -30.59 -12.28
N SER A 802 -6.37 -31.23 -11.85
CA SER A 802 -5.18 -30.66 -11.18
C SER A 802 -4.39 -29.55 -11.92
N LYS A 803 -4.81 -29.13 -13.11
CA LYS A 803 -4.07 -28.17 -13.96
C LYS A 803 -4.75 -26.83 -14.21
N ASP A 804 -6.01 -26.65 -13.81
CA ASP A 804 -6.76 -25.43 -14.10
C ASP A 804 -7.14 -24.67 -12.81
N TRP A 805 -6.25 -23.79 -12.36
CA TRP A 805 -6.45 -22.99 -11.14
C TRP A 805 -7.56 -21.93 -11.30
N LEU A 806 -7.84 -21.45 -12.52
CA LEU A 806 -8.90 -20.47 -12.76
C LEU A 806 -10.27 -21.11 -12.49
N THR A 807 -10.50 -22.34 -12.98
CA THR A 807 -11.77 -23.04 -12.76
C THR A 807 -12.01 -23.35 -11.29
N TRP A 808 -10.98 -23.77 -10.54
CA TRP A 808 -11.09 -23.92 -9.08
C TRP A 808 -11.40 -22.61 -8.38
N ARG A 809 -10.73 -21.52 -8.75
CA ARG A 809 -10.97 -20.19 -8.17
C ARG A 809 -12.42 -19.75 -8.41
N GLU A 810 -12.97 -20.02 -9.59
CA GLU A 810 -14.37 -19.76 -9.92
C GLU A 810 -15.33 -20.66 -9.13
N ALA A 811 -14.98 -21.93 -8.90
CA ALA A 811 -15.80 -22.83 -8.11
C ALA A 811 -15.81 -22.49 -6.63
N VAL A 812 -14.68 -22.08 -6.04
CA VAL A 812 -14.63 -21.57 -4.66
C VAL A 812 -15.48 -20.31 -4.55
N LYS A 813 -15.38 -19.38 -5.52
CA LYS A 813 -16.28 -18.21 -5.61
C LYS A 813 -17.75 -18.62 -5.68
N LYS A 814 -18.10 -19.58 -6.53
CA LYS A 814 -19.48 -20.08 -6.69
C LYS A 814 -20.01 -20.71 -5.40
N ARG A 815 -19.17 -21.48 -4.70
CA ARG A 815 -19.49 -22.09 -3.40
C ARG A 815 -19.71 -21.02 -2.33
N MET A 816 -18.86 -20.00 -2.24
CA MET A 816 -19.05 -18.87 -1.32
C MET A 816 -20.32 -18.07 -1.64
N LYS A 817 -20.65 -17.89 -2.93
CA LYS A 817 -21.89 -17.22 -3.34
C LYS A 817 -23.13 -18.03 -2.97
N LYS A 818 -23.05 -19.36 -3.05
CA LYS A 818 -24.14 -20.27 -2.64
C LYS A 818 -24.32 -20.31 -1.11
N TYR A 819 -23.23 -20.16 -0.37
CA TYR A 819 -23.18 -20.32 1.09
C TYR A 819 -22.59 -19.08 1.76
N PRO A 820 -23.39 -18.01 2.00
CA PRO A 820 -22.89 -16.69 2.40
C PRO A 820 -22.02 -16.68 3.67
N PHE A 821 -22.29 -17.55 4.65
CA PHE A 821 -21.53 -17.61 5.91
C PHE A 821 -20.22 -18.39 5.81
N LEU A 822 -19.96 -19.09 4.69
CA LEU A 822 -18.80 -19.95 4.51
C LEU A 822 -17.48 -19.19 4.67
N ARG A 823 -17.37 -18.01 4.05
CA ARG A 823 -16.14 -17.22 4.09
C ARG A 823 -15.76 -16.85 5.51
N TYR A 824 -16.68 -16.20 6.23
CA TYR A 824 -16.45 -15.78 7.60
C TYR A 824 -16.12 -16.97 8.51
N ALA A 825 -16.92 -18.04 8.42
CA ALA A 825 -16.72 -19.22 9.23
C ALA A 825 -15.35 -19.86 8.97
N ALA A 826 -14.97 -20.07 7.70
CA ALA A 826 -13.70 -20.71 7.34
C ALA A 826 -12.47 -19.92 7.80
N LEU A 827 -12.53 -18.59 7.74
CA LEU A 827 -11.41 -17.72 8.11
C LEU A 827 -11.26 -17.51 9.62
N HIS A 828 -12.36 -17.55 10.39
CA HIS A 828 -12.34 -17.07 11.78
C HIS A 828 -12.77 -18.09 12.85
N TRP A 829 -13.24 -19.29 12.49
CA TRP A 829 -13.71 -20.27 13.49
C TRP A 829 -12.64 -20.64 14.53
N SER A 830 -11.41 -20.89 14.07
CA SER A 830 -10.28 -21.30 14.92
C SER A 830 -9.74 -20.14 15.74
N GLU A 831 -9.71 -18.93 15.17
CA GLU A 831 -9.31 -17.69 15.85
C GLU A 831 -10.24 -17.39 17.03
N HIS A 832 -11.55 -17.48 16.82
CA HIS A 832 -12.52 -17.33 17.91
C HIS A 832 -12.30 -18.34 19.04
N LEU A 833 -12.06 -19.61 18.72
CA LEU A 833 -11.82 -20.62 19.75
C LEU A 833 -10.47 -20.43 20.46
N LYS A 834 -9.45 -19.91 19.77
CA LYS A 834 -8.17 -19.51 20.39
C LYS A 834 -8.38 -18.37 21.37
N LEU A 835 -9.03 -17.28 20.92
CA LEU A 835 -9.35 -16.14 21.78
C LEU A 835 -10.16 -16.55 23.02
N ALA A 836 -11.13 -17.43 22.84
CA ALA A 836 -11.90 -17.98 23.97
C ALA A 836 -11.03 -18.72 24.99
N GLN A 837 -10.01 -19.45 24.54
CA GLN A 837 -9.07 -20.16 25.41
C GLN A 837 -8.12 -19.20 26.12
N ASP A 838 -7.57 -18.23 25.39
CA ASP A 838 -6.60 -17.27 25.90
C ASP A 838 -7.22 -16.33 26.95
N LEU A 839 -8.51 -16.01 26.80
CA LEU A 839 -9.27 -15.15 27.70
C LEU A 839 -9.91 -15.90 28.88
N ALA A 840 -9.93 -17.23 28.87
CA ALA A 840 -10.57 -18.02 29.93
C ALA A 840 -9.78 -17.97 31.25
N VAL A 841 -10.48 -17.74 32.37
CA VAL A 841 -9.86 -17.76 33.70
C VAL A 841 -9.58 -19.21 34.13
N PRO A 842 -8.38 -19.54 34.64
CA PRO A 842 -8.06 -20.88 35.14
C PRO A 842 -9.06 -21.35 36.20
N GLY A 843 -9.69 -22.51 36.00
CA GLY A 843 -10.68 -23.10 36.93
C GLY A 843 -12.14 -22.72 36.64
N SER A 844 -12.43 -21.91 35.63
CA SER A 844 -13.81 -21.67 35.17
C SER A 844 -14.40 -22.93 34.51
N SER A 845 -15.62 -23.31 34.87
CA SER A 845 -16.36 -24.46 34.32
C SER A 845 -16.94 -24.16 32.92
N LEU A 846 -16.16 -23.54 32.04
CA LEU A 846 -16.48 -23.34 30.63
C LEU A 846 -16.23 -24.65 29.86
N GLY A 847 -16.92 -25.72 30.27
CA GLY A 847 -16.85 -27.03 29.63
C GLY A 847 -17.45 -26.96 28.23
N GLU A 848 -16.64 -27.21 27.21
CA GLU A 848 -17.13 -27.36 25.83
C GLU A 848 -18.12 -28.54 25.75
N GLY A 849 -19.19 -28.42 24.98
CA GLY A 849 -20.15 -29.51 24.81
C GLY A 849 -19.50 -30.72 24.10
N LYS A 850 -19.99 -31.94 24.35
CA LYS A 850 -19.49 -33.15 23.67
C LYS A 850 -19.62 -33.04 22.13
N ALA A 851 -20.72 -32.47 21.65
CA ALA A 851 -20.97 -32.23 20.22
C ALA A 851 -20.00 -31.20 19.61
N ASP A 852 -19.74 -30.09 20.30
CA ASP A 852 -18.83 -29.05 19.81
C ASP A 852 -17.39 -29.56 19.70
N ARG A 853 -16.92 -30.33 20.69
CA ARG A 853 -15.64 -31.05 20.61
C ARG A 853 -15.55 -32.00 19.41
N ALA A 854 -16.63 -32.74 19.13
CA ALA A 854 -16.66 -33.67 18.01
C ALA A 854 -16.53 -32.93 16.66
N ARG A 855 -17.25 -31.81 16.49
CA ARG A 855 -17.17 -30.98 15.28
C ARG A 855 -15.82 -30.33 15.11
N ARG A 856 -15.22 -29.82 16.20
CA ARG A 856 -13.86 -29.30 16.16
C ARG A 856 -12.87 -30.37 15.68
N ARG A 857 -12.93 -31.58 16.24
CA ARG A 857 -12.11 -32.72 15.80
C ARG A 857 -12.36 -33.07 14.33
N GLN A 858 -13.60 -32.98 13.85
CA GLN A 858 -13.94 -33.20 12.44
C GLN A 858 -13.27 -32.18 11.51
N LEU A 859 -13.27 -30.90 11.89
CA LEU A 859 -12.66 -29.82 11.10
C LEU A 859 -11.12 -29.83 11.15
N GLU A 860 -10.55 -30.32 12.25
CA GLU A 860 -9.10 -30.50 12.43
C GLU A 860 -8.57 -31.77 11.74
N ASN A 861 -9.45 -32.74 11.42
CA ASN A 861 -9.08 -34.00 10.79
C ASN A 861 -8.93 -33.87 9.27
N GLN A 862 -7.68 -33.77 8.81
CA GLN A 862 -7.29 -33.63 7.40
C GLN A 862 -7.80 -34.73 6.45
N ARG A 863 -8.17 -35.90 6.97
CA ARG A 863 -8.70 -37.01 6.15
C ARG A 863 -10.15 -36.75 5.72
N LEU A 864 -10.85 -35.85 6.41
CA LEU A 864 -12.26 -35.58 6.15
C LEU A 864 -12.41 -34.46 5.13
N GLY A 865 -13.40 -34.56 4.25
CA GLY A 865 -13.59 -33.52 3.23
C GLY A 865 -14.04 -32.18 3.81
N ASN A 866 -14.65 -32.14 5.00
CA ASN A 866 -14.97 -30.88 5.69
C ASN A 866 -13.72 -30.04 5.94
N SER A 867 -12.62 -30.66 6.37
CA SER A 867 -11.36 -29.94 6.64
C SER A 867 -10.79 -29.34 5.35
N LYS A 868 -10.87 -30.09 4.25
CA LYS A 868 -10.42 -29.65 2.93
C LYS A 868 -11.28 -28.50 2.39
N SER A 869 -12.61 -28.61 2.52
CA SER A 869 -13.55 -27.60 2.02
C SER A 869 -13.39 -26.22 2.67
N TRP A 870 -13.10 -26.16 3.98
CA TRP A 870 -12.84 -24.86 4.61
C TRP A 870 -11.41 -24.36 4.32
N ALA A 871 -10.43 -25.25 4.17
CA ALA A 871 -9.07 -24.89 3.79
C ALA A 871 -8.97 -24.31 2.38
N GLU A 872 -9.77 -24.80 1.41
CA GLU A 872 -9.88 -24.23 0.06
C GLU A 872 -10.18 -22.73 0.08
N VAL A 873 -11.06 -22.31 0.99
CA VAL A 873 -11.43 -20.89 1.16
C VAL A 873 -10.25 -20.09 1.69
N GLY A 874 -9.49 -20.63 2.65
CA GLY A 874 -8.25 -20.02 3.13
C GLY A 874 -7.22 -19.84 2.00
N CYS A 875 -6.98 -20.89 1.20
CA CYS A 875 -6.07 -20.84 0.06
C CYS A 875 -6.48 -19.77 -0.98
N TYR A 876 -7.78 -19.60 -1.20
CA TYR A 876 -8.32 -18.61 -2.14
C TYR A 876 -7.99 -17.16 -1.71
N PHE A 877 -8.01 -16.85 -0.42
CA PHE A 877 -7.75 -15.49 0.08
C PHE A 877 -6.26 -15.18 0.32
N HIS A 878 -5.41 -16.20 0.40
CA HIS A 878 -3.97 -16.04 0.59
C HIS A 878 -3.13 -16.20 -0.70
N ASP A 879 -3.78 -16.39 -1.86
CA ASP A 879 -3.14 -16.56 -3.18
C ASP A 879 -2.10 -17.70 -3.24
N TRP A 880 -2.29 -18.78 -2.48
CA TRP A 880 -1.34 -19.91 -2.36
C TRP A 880 -1.46 -20.98 -3.47
N HIS A 881 -1.54 -20.54 -4.72
CA HIS A 881 -1.84 -21.39 -5.88
C HIS A 881 -0.63 -22.21 -6.41
N GLU A 882 0.61 -21.77 -6.19
CA GLU A 882 1.79 -22.43 -6.80
C GLU A 882 2.46 -23.52 -5.93
N LYS A 883 2.25 -23.54 -4.60
CA LYS A 883 2.98 -24.45 -3.68
C LYS A 883 2.12 -25.45 -2.91
N GLU A 884 0.90 -25.09 -2.52
CA GLU A 884 0.06 -25.90 -1.61
C GLU A 884 -1.22 -26.46 -2.29
N TYR A 885 -1.74 -25.76 -3.30
CA TYR A 885 -2.87 -26.20 -4.11
C TYR A 885 -2.71 -27.62 -4.71
N PRO A 886 -1.54 -28.01 -5.28
CA PRO A 886 -1.33 -29.37 -5.80
C PRO A 886 -1.37 -30.47 -4.72
N LYS A 887 -1.03 -30.15 -3.46
CA LYS A 887 -0.99 -31.11 -2.34
C LYS A 887 -2.37 -31.40 -1.75
N LEU A 888 -3.31 -30.46 -1.87
CA LEU A 888 -4.72 -30.67 -1.52
C LEU A 888 -5.41 -31.60 -2.53
N CYS A 889 -5.02 -31.53 -3.81
CA CYS A 889 -5.52 -32.38 -4.89
C CYS A 889 -4.92 -33.80 -4.90
N SER A 890 -3.67 -34.00 -4.44
CA SER A 890 -2.95 -35.29 -4.56
C SER A 890 -3.47 -36.43 -3.67
N VAL A 891 -4.51 -36.22 -2.87
CA VAL A 891 -5.11 -37.27 -2.03
C VAL A 891 -6.14 -38.12 -2.80
N GLU A 892 -6.55 -37.69 -4.01
CA GLU A 892 -7.50 -38.44 -4.84
C GLU A 892 -6.93 -39.77 -5.37
N GLU A 893 -5.60 -39.98 -5.38
CA GLU A 893 -4.99 -41.19 -5.95
C GLU A 893 -5.08 -42.44 -5.04
N GLN A 894 -5.51 -42.33 -3.78
CA GLN A 894 -5.68 -43.51 -2.90
C GLN A 894 -7.13 -43.93 -2.65
N ILE A 895 -8.12 -43.24 -3.22
CA ILE A 895 -9.54 -43.66 -3.12
C ILE A 895 -10.00 -44.18 -4.49
N ARG A 896 -9.30 -45.20 -5.01
CA ARG A 896 -9.90 -46.10 -6.01
C ARG A 896 -10.44 -47.34 -5.31
N HIS A 897 -11.78 -47.39 -5.28
CA HIS A 897 -12.63 -48.56 -5.10
C HIS A 897 -12.57 -49.32 -3.76
N LYS A 898 -13.58 -49.06 -2.93
CA LYS A 898 -14.41 -50.16 -2.40
C LYS A 898 -15.88 -49.74 -2.48
N PRO A 899 -16.74 -50.48 -3.19
CA PRO A 899 -18.16 -50.15 -3.28
C PRO A 899 -18.85 -50.43 -1.94
N GLU A 900 -19.95 -49.71 -1.73
CA GLU A 900 -20.81 -49.72 -0.56
C GLU A 900 -21.29 -51.12 -0.16
N THR A 901 -21.16 -51.46 1.12
CA THR A 901 -22.21 -52.06 1.98
C THR A 901 -21.66 -52.10 3.39
N GLU A 902 -22.20 -51.30 4.32
CA GLU A 902 -22.48 -51.71 5.72
C GLU A 902 -23.02 -50.54 6.56
N GLN A 903 -23.97 -50.88 7.43
CA GLN A 903 -24.78 -50.04 8.33
C GLN A 903 -23.97 -49.27 9.40
N PRO A 904 -24.57 -48.28 10.10
CA PRO A 904 -23.84 -47.45 11.05
C PRO A 904 -23.41 -48.25 12.30
N VAL A 905 -22.11 -48.35 12.51
CA VAL A 905 -21.49 -49.06 13.65
C VAL A 905 -21.51 -48.16 14.90
N LEU A 906 -22.15 -48.63 15.96
CA LEU A 906 -22.05 -48.10 17.33
C LEU A 906 -20.61 -48.26 17.87
N PRO A 907 -20.11 -47.36 18.74
CA PRO A 907 -18.72 -47.40 19.17
C PRO A 907 -18.50 -48.50 20.21
N THR A 908 -17.80 -49.58 19.84
CA THR A 908 -17.20 -50.51 20.80
C THR A 908 -15.84 -50.01 21.25
N GLU A 909 -15.67 -49.95 22.57
CA GLU A 909 -14.44 -49.70 23.30
C GLU A 909 -13.38 -50.75 22.94
N GLN A 910 -12.28 -50.32 22.31
CA GLN A 910 -10.91 -50.78 22.56
C GLN A 910 -9.99 -50.07 21.55
N ALA A 911 -9.30 -49.03 22.03
CA ALA A 911 -8.26 -48.35 21.26
C ALA A 911 -6.99 -49.20 21.27
N SER A 912 -6.69 -49.89 20.17
CA SER A 912 -5.32 -50.35 19.89
C SER A 912 -4.46 -49.13 19.56
N ALA A 913 -3.28 -49.03 20.18
CA ALA A 913 -2.37 -47.91 20.03
C ALA A 913 -1.99 -47.67 18.54
N PRO A 914 -2.00 -46.41 18.07
CA PRO A 914 -1.65 -46.10 16.67
C PRO A 914 -0.17 -46.35 16.41
N THR A 915 0.14 -46.90 15.23
CA THR A 915 1.51 -47.23 14.83
C THR A 915 2.29 -45.97 14.43
N ARG A 916 3.62 -46.06 14.51
CA ARG A 916 4.61 -44.97 14.40
C ARG A 916 4.57 -44.14 13.08
N ALA A 917 3.74 -44.53 12.11
CA ALA A 917 3.46 -43.78 10.87
C ALA A 917 2.23 -42.86 10.96
N GLU A 918 1.36 -43.02 11.98
CA GLU A 918 0.12 -42.24 12.16
C GLU A 918 0.32 -40.98 13.02
N HIS A 919 1.48 -40.87 13.67
CA HIS A 919 1.89 -39.71 14.48
C HIS A 919 2.32 -38.48 13.64
N TRP A 920 2.52 -38.64 12.33
CA TRP A 920 3.06 -37.59 11.45
C TRP A 920 2.00 -36.61 10.89
N LEU A 921 0.70 -36.94 10.93
CA LEU A 921 -0.34 -36.16 10.25
C LEU A 921 -1.18 -35.26 11.15
N VAL A 922 -1.35 -35.58 12.44
CA VAL A 922 -1.97 -34.66 13.41
C VAL A 922 -1.11 -33.40 13.61
N TRP A 923 0.21 -33.55 13.42
CA TRP A 923 1.15 -32.45 13.39
C TRP A 923 1.15 -31.67 12.06
N GLY A 924 0.59 -32.21 10.97
CA GLY A 924 0.64 -31.61 9.63
C GLY A 924 -0.15 -30.31 9.45
N ALA A 925 -1.36 -30.19 10.01
CA ALA A 925 -2.17 -28.96 9.89
C ALA A 925 -1.63 -27.83 10.77
N ARG A 926 -1.04 -28.18 11.92
CA ARG A 926 -0.32 -27.22 12.79
C ARG A 926 1.03 -26.85 12.18
N ARG A 927 1.71 -27.80 11.55
CA ARG A 927 3.01 -27.60 10.87
C ARG A 927 2.88 -26.95 9.50
N ILE A 928 1.77 -26.98 8.76
CA ILE A 928 1.65 -26.19 7.51
C ILE A 928 1.63 -24.69 7.81
N VAL A 929 1.15 -24.29 9.00
CA VAL A 929 1.27 -22.92 9.51
C VAL A 929 2.67 -22.66 10.10
N ASP A 930 3.27 -23.62 10.81
CA ASP A 930 4.58 -23.43 11.49
C ASP A 930 5.85 -23.77 10.65
N LYS A 931 5.75 -24.49 9.52
CA LYS A 931 6.90 -24.81 8.62
C LYS A 931 7.14 -23.74 7.54
N LEU A 932 6.32 -22.69 7.47
CA LEU A 932 6.50 -21.59 6.51
C LEU A 932 7.60 -20.58 6.90
N GLU A 933 8.45 -20.87 7.89
CA GLU A 933 9.63 -20.03 8.20
C GLU A 933 11.00 -20.71 8.16
N LEU A 934 11.13 -21.99 7.78
CA LEU A 934 12.45 -22.59 7.55
C LEU A 934 12.39 -23.56 6.37
N ASP A 935 12.96 -23.14 5.23
CA ASP A 935 13.83 -23.98 4.40
C ASP A 935 14.52 -23.13 3.31
N LYS A 936 15.76 -22.70 3.64
CA LYS A 936 16.94 -22.71 2.75
C LYS A 936 18.04 -23.24 3.68
N ASP A 937 18.50 -24.47 3.52
CA ASP A 937 19.45 -24.82 2.46
C ASP A 937 19.23 -26.22 1.88
N SER A 938 19.38 -26.28 0.56
CA SER A 938 19.33 -27.47 -0.27
C SER A 938 20.69 -28.17 -0.40
N ALA A 939 20.62 -29.48 -0.63
CA ALA A 939 21.55 -30.31 -1.42
C ALA A 939 22.88 -30.73 -0.77
N THR A 940 22.95 -31.96 -0.27
CA THR A 940 23.43 -33.15 -1.02
C THR A 940 22.93 -34.42 -0.36
#